data_AF-A0A1M5WWC5-F1
#
_entry.id   AF-A0A1M5WWC5-F1
#
_cell.length_a   1.000
_cell.length_b   1.000
_cell.length_c   1.000
_cell.angle_alpha   90.00
_cell.angle_beta   90.00
_cell.angle_gamma   90.00
#
_symmetry.space_group_name_H-M   'P 1'
#
loop_
_entity.id
_entity.type
_entity.pdbx_description
1 polymer ?
#
loop_
_entity_poly.entity_id
_entity_poly.type
_entity_poly.pdbx_seq_one_letter_code
_entity_poly.pdbx_strand_id
1 'polypeptide(L)'
;MKIFKKLLVAGGAASIAFTACSIVDEYDQELVDRYEQAVQDEKDSVKQAEQDRKDSIANLDSATCPETFTDTRDENVYDIVRIYDPEVDSKARCWFKQNLKYDAKDDSRCLDDDKKNCKVYGRLYLGSAIKKGVCPEGTRVSTSEDWEHLLKVVDPDENSSYILKNAEEWIAGGSASKATDKYGFSAVPGGFYDDDEEEYTEEFHNDGHWWVYSKDSFKYVRMSADDNLYEFRTIDAYNSEGIGLSVRCVLESNHSIEADTSSSEGDKSSSSEGDGEVKSSSSEGSSDTESSSSEEVDPEDVIVPQNDVSIDGVSQKGPFIKGTTVSVYELDNGRNLSPKGTAFPTEITTDDGKFKLSNLKLKSQFVYLVAEGYYRNEVTGKGSVAPITLRAVSDLTKMKTINVNLLTHLEFFRAEYLVVNKGMRVSKAKIQADKEIFKNFFIDATEFKAAEKLSVVGSSDEDAALLALSVIFQGDFTEAQLTDVINTFKDEIKDQEKGEWKNDSLKTVLADWVANAEFKDHFKSIRDNVEGWGLGKPGNFEKYLTNFWLTMYEMDPCTSASEGKITWTENKYSKNKKESKTRFVCKSGNWELATDLEKDTEGWTSGKDGQVKNGKVNTDSVYVYDGAAWRKGNVLDSTLGIGACYTKANRDLKKSATDGEWYICDMDSAKWVNTHNLNSYFAKFTPDDKLSFFNTAITDVANDTMIDPRDGHVYRTVMIKFFNAALLHDDSLVWMAENLNYEPKPTDKAYGQSWCYGDLDYNCEIAGRLYSWVGAMNMDAKYFETEVTENLESHQGICPDGWVIPHDGYLAAFEEISENGGEIKTNFTGAWKTADNSYGFSAIPSGYRSASGGTYSDAGSTFTMWTTLNEMAEAETFNVYDAKVNEAIDVSKHIGAAVRCVKLPTP
;
A
#
# COMPACT_ATOMS: atom_id res chain seq x y z
N MET A 1 5.49 4.43 56.84
CA MET A 1 5.24 5.53 57.81
C MET A 1 4.97 4.93 59.18
N LYS A 2 5.54 5.53 60.25
CA LYS A 2 5.51 5.10 61.67
C LYS A 2 6.53 3.99 61.95
N ILE A 3 7.75 4.33 62.35
CA ILE A 3 8.05 4.83 63.70
C ILE A 3 9.43 5.54 63.66
N PHE A 4 9.53 6.71 64.31
CA PHE A 4 10.74 7.56 64.48
C PHE A 4 11.26 8.33 63.24
N LYS A 5 10.45 9.18 62.60
CA LYS A 5 10.48 10.63 62.88
C LYS A 5 9.89 10.98 64.25
N LYS A 6 10.73 11.43 65.19
CA LYS A 6 10.41 12.48 66.19
C LYS A 6 11.64 12.82 67.03
N LEU A 7 12.28 13.93 66.68
CA LEU A 7 13.02 14.91 67.51
C LEU A 7 14.00 15.62 66.57
N LEU A 8 13.55 16.68 65.89
CA LEU A 8 13.72 18.09 66.29
C LEU A 8 15.21 18.47 66.35
N VAL A 9 15.70 19.23 65.36
CA VAL A 9 15.67 20.70 65.34
C VAL A 9 16.47 21.30 66.50
N ALA A 10 17.71 21.64 66.21
CA ALA A 10 18.52 22.76 66.71
C ALA A 10 19.90 22.55 66.05
N GLY A 11 20.33 23.31 65.04
CA GLY A 11 20.58 24.73 65.11
C GLY A 11 22.07 24.95 65.39
N GLY A 12 22.80 25.51 64.43
CA GLY A 12 24.02 26.29 64.70
C GLY A 12 25.36 25.58 64.58
N ALA A 13 26.04 25.89 63.47
CA ALA A 13 27.41 26.41 63.38
C ALA A 13 28.59 25.80 64.18
N ALA A 14 29.70 25.71 63.45
CA ALA A 14 31.09 25.90 63.86
C ALA A 14 31.88 24.71 64.43
N SER A 15 32.88 24.31 63.62
CA SER A 15 34.29 24.12 63.95
C SER A 15 34.74 23.09 65.00
N ILE A 16 36.02 22.72 64.81
CA ILE A 16 36.97 22.08 65.73
C ILE A 16 36.94 20.54 65.62
N ALA A 17 37.75 19.93 64.75
CA ALA A 17 39.21 19.76 64.77
C ALA A 17 39.70 18.59 65.64
N PHE A 18 40.74 17.93 65.14
CA PHE A 18 41.73 17.10 65.87
C PHE A 18 41.17 15.78 66.43
N THR A 19 41.80 14.59 66.30
CA THR A 19 43.23 14.25 66.27
C THR A 19 43.38 12.76 65.92
N ALA A 20 44.51 12.43 65.28
CA ALA A 20 45.40 11.28 65.57
C ALA A 20 44.90 9.84 65.29
N CYS A 21 45.50 9.21 64.27
CA CYS A 21 46.56 8.17 64.38
C CYS A 21 45.95 6.77 64.52
N SER A 22 46.41 5.71 63.88
CA SER A 22 47.70 5.41 63.26
C SER A 22 47.63 3.99 62.67
N ILE A 23 48.45 3.73 61.65
CA ILE A 23 48.96 2.42 61.18
C ILE A 23 48.10 1.70 60.13
N VAL A 24 48.71 1.64 58.95
CA VAL A 24 48.46 0.84 57.75
C VAL A 24 48.95 -0.58 58.00
N ASP A 25 48.17 -1.58 57.61
CA ASP A 25 48.67 -2.88 57.18
C ASP A 25 47.90 -3.31 55.91
N GLU A 26 48.68 -3.82 54.95
CA GLU A 26 48.35 -4.60 53.76
C GLU A 26 46.90 -4.56 53.23
N TYR A 27 46.70 -3.89 52.09
CA TYR A 27 45.56 -4.19 51.20
C TYR A 27 46.05 -4.98 49.98
N ASP A 28 45.35 -6.09 49.80
CA ASP A 28 45.55 -7.22 48.89
C ASP A 28 45.65 -6.81 47.41
N GLN A 29 46.81 -7.06 46.80
CA GLN A 29 47.08 -6.77 45.38
C GLN A 29 46.09 -7.49 44.45
N GLU A 30 45.55 -8.64 44.88
CA GLU A 30 44.54 -9.41 44.13
C GLU A 30 43.15 -8.74 44.11
N LEU A 31 42.90 -7.83 45.04
CA LEU A 31 41.71 -6.98 45.04
C LEU A 31 41.88 -5.79 44.08
N VAL A 32 43.10 -5.26 43.98
CA VAL A 32 43.46 -4.15 43.09
C VAL A 32 43.40 -4.61 41.62
N ASP A 33 43.99 -5.76 41.30
CA ASP A 33 43.97 -6.30 39.93
C ASP A 33 42.53 -6.65 39.48
N ARG A 34 41.69 -7.16 40.38
CA ARG A 34 40.25 -7.37 40.10
C ARG A 34 39.49 -6.07 39.88
N TYR A 35 39.86 -5.02 40.59
CA TYR A 35 39.26 -3.70 40.42
C TYR A 35 39.69 -3.08 39.09
N GLU A 36 40.96 -3.19 38.70
CA GLU A 36 41.45 -2.73 37.40
C GLU A 36 40.82 -3.49 36.23
N GLN A 37 40.64 -4.81 36.37
CA GLN A 37 39.93 -5.61 35.37
C GLN A 37 38.46 -5.21 35.26
N ALA A 38 37.76 -5.02 36.39
CA ALA A 38 36.37 -4.57 36.40
C ALA A 38 36.21 -3.18 35.76
N VAL A 39 37.18 -2.27 35.99
CA VAL A 39 37.21 -0.94 35.37
C VAL A 39 37.49 -1.02 33.86
N GLN A 40 38.30 -1.97 33.41
CA GLN A 40 38.56 -2.17 31.99
C GLN A 40 37.34 -2.79 31.28
N ASP A 41 36.69 -3.77 31.91
CA ASP A 41 35.44 -4.38 31.42
C ASP A 41 34.31 -3.34 31.35
N GLU A 42 34.25 -2.39 32.29
CA GLU A 42 33.31 -1.27 32.26
C GLU A 42 33.65 -0.22 31.20
N LYS A 43 34.93 0.03 30.91
CA LYS A 43 35.34 0.88 29.78
C LYS A 43 35.02 0.26 28.42
N ASP A 44 35.18 -1.05 28.30
CA ASP A 44 34.86 -1.76 27.07
C ASP A 44 33.34 -1.94 26.92
N SER A 45 32.58 -2.06 28.02
CA SER A 45 31.11 -1.98 27.99
C SER A 45 30.60 -0.59 27.64
N VAL A 46 31.28 0.48 28.07
CA VAL A 46 30.96 1.86 27.68
C VAL A 46 31.32 2.13 26.22
N LYS A 47 32.44 1.61 25.70
CA LYS A 47 32.75 1.69 24.26
C LYS A 47 31.77 0.90 23.41
N GLN A 48 31.36 -0.28 23.88
CA GLN A 48 30.32 -1.07 23.23
C GLN A 48 28.98 -0.33 23.32
N ALA A 49 28.63 0.28 24.45
CA ALA A 49 27.44 1.11 24.58
C ALA A 49 27.51 2.40 23.75
N GLU A 50 28.68 2.99 23.52
CA GLU A 50 28.89 4.14 22.63
C GLU A 50 28.83 3.73 21.16
N GLN A 51 29.29 2.53 20.82
CA GLN A 51 29.14 1.96 19.49
C GLN A 51 27.70 1.54 19.24
N ASP A 52 27.04 0.89 20.20
CA ASP A 52 25.61 0.58 20.21
C ASP A 52 24.80 1.87 20.19
N ARG A 53 25.23 2.94 20.85
CA ARG A 53 24.61 4.28 20.79
C ARG A 53 24.86 4.94 19.44
N LYS A 54 26.01 4.75 18.79
CA LYS A 54 26.25 5.21 17.41
C LYS A 54 25.42 4.41 16.40
N ASP A 55 25.26 3.10 16.63
CA ASP A 55 24.43 2.20 15.83
C ASP A 55 22.92 2.43 16.12
N SER A 56 22.58 2.91 17.33
CA SER A 56 21.24 3.34 17.72
C SER A 56 20.92 4.77 17.26
N ILE A 57 21.90 5.68 17.21
CA ILE A 57 21.76 7.03 16.63
C ILE A 57 21.72 6.93 15.09
N ALA A 58 22.41 5.95 14.49
CA ALA A 58 22.16 5.54 13.11
C ALA A 58 20.75 4.95 12.89
N ASN A 59 20.01 4.66 13.97
CA ASN A 59 18.66 4.11 13.96
C ASN A 59 17.59 5.00 14.64
N LEU A 60 17.89 6.23 15.03
CA LEU A 60 16.91 7.15 15.64
C LEU A 60 17.17 8.59 15.21
N ASP A 61 16.67 8.94 14.02
CA ASP A 61 15.52 9.84 13.92
C ASP A 61 14.93 9.80 12.50
N SER A 62 14.09 8.80 12.20
CA SER A 62 13.02 8.94 11.20
C SER A 62 12.01 7.80 11.31
N ALA A 63 10.75 8.18 11.31
CA ALA A 63 9.61 7.33 11.07
C ALA A 63 9.78 6.42 9.84
N THR A 64 10.16 5.15 10.04
CA THR A 64 9.88 4.06 9.09
C THR A 64 9.14 2.97 9.84
N CYS A 65 7.93 2.67 9.41
CA CYS A 65 7.22 1.51 9.90
C CYS A 65 8.02 0.25 9.53
N PRO A 66 8.05 -0.79 10.38
CA PRO A 66 8.59 -2.09 9.96
C PRO A 66 7.83 -2.57 8.72
N GLU A 67 8.41 -3.46 7.91
CA GLU A 67 7.69 -4.02 6.74
C GLU A 67 6.58 -4.98 7.17
N THR A 68 6.82 -5.74 8.25
CA THR A 68 5.88 -6.72 8.79
C THR A 68 5.87 -6.69 10.33
N PHE A 69 4.79 -7.19 10.92
CA PHE A 69 4.62 -7.41 12.35
C PHE A 69 4.12 -8.84 12.59
N THR A 70 4.75 -9.57 13.50
CA THR A 70 4.33 -10.92 13.89
C THR A 70 3.60 -10.88 15.22
N ASP A 71 2.34 -11.33 15.25
CA ASP A 71 1.59 -11.53 16.48
C ASP A 71 2.12 -12.77 17.21
N THR A 72 2.73 -12.58 18.36
CA THR A 72 3.38 -13.66 19.12
C THR A 72 2.39 -14.63 19.76
N ARG A 73 1.09 -14.32 19.77
CA ARG A 73 0.05 -15.16 20.38
C ARG A 73 -0.38 -16.29 19.45
N ASP A 74 -0.30 -16.08 18.14
CA ASP A 74 -0.79 -17.02 17.12
C ASP A 74 0.11 -17.16 15.88
N GLU A 75 1.27 -16.49 15.87
CA GLU A 75 2.27 -16.48 14.80
C GLU A 75 1.77 -15.88 13.46
N ASN A 76 0.61 -15.22 13.44
CA ASN A 76 0.17 -14.51 12.25
C ASN A 76 1.08 -13.32 11.94
N VAL A 77 1.51 -13.22 10.67
CA VAL A 77 2.34 -12.12 10.17
C VAL A 77 1.46 -11.15 9.40
N TYR A 78 1.56 -9.87 9.74
CA TYR A 78 0.83 -8.76 9.14
C TYR A 78 1.82 -7.85 8.43
N ASP A 79 1.52 -7.48 7.18
CA ASP A 79 2.26 -6.41 6.53
C ASP A 79 1.89 -5.09 7.17
N ILE A 80 2.82 -4.15 7.20
CA ILE A 80 2.61 -2.85 7.81
C ILE A 80 2.67 -1.77 6.73
N VAL A 81 1.69 -0.88 6.75
CA VAL A 81 1.60 0.27 5.86
C VAL A 81 1.89 1.56 6.63
N ARG A 82 2.75 2.39 6.04
CA ARG A 82 3.13 3.69 6.58
C ARG A 82 2.26 4.78 5.94
N ILE A 83 1.49 5.47 6.76
CA ILE A 83 0.66 6.61 6.33
C ILE A 83 1.27 7.88 6.91
N TYR A 84 1.70 8.77 6.02
CA TYR A 84 2.44 9.98 6.38
C TYR A 84 2.28 11.06 5.34
N ASP A 85 1.91 12.26 5.80
CA ASP A 85 2.05 13.49 5.05
C ASP A 85 2.55 14.58 6.02
N PRO A 86 3.79 15.10 5.84
CA PRO A 86 4.37 16.11 6.73
C PRO A 86 3.59 17.44 6.75
N GLU A 87 2.73 17.70 5.77
CA GLU A 87 1.87 18.90 5.75
C GLU A 87 0.61 18.73 6.61
N VAL A 88 0.20 17.49 6.89
CA VAL A 88 -0.98 17.14 7.69
C VAL A 88 -0.60 16.85 9.14
N ASP A 89 0.46 16.05 9.36
CA ASP A 89 0.97 15.67 10.68
C ASP A 89 2.46 15.35 10.56
N SER A 90 3.27 15.87 11.47
CA SER A 90 4.70 15.61 11.50
C SER A 90 5.05 14.16 11.88
N LYS A 91 4.07 13.35 12.30
CA LYS A 91 4.22 11.94 12.70
C LYS A 91 3.52 10.99 11.73
N ALA A 92 4.24 9.97 11.27
CA ALA A 92 3.65 8.87 10.52
C ALA A 92 2.86 7.92 11.43
N ARG A 93 1.76 7.35 10.94
CA ARG A 93 1.04 6.25 11.60
C ARG A 93 1.31 4.93 10.85
N CYS A 94 1.65 3.90 11.60
CA CYS A 94 1.94 2.57 11.09
C CYS A 94 0.76 1.65 11.36
N TRP A 95 0.12 1.19 10.29
CA TRP A 95 -1.08 0.37 10.37
C TRP A 95 -0.78 -1.05 9.94
N PHE A 96 -1.47 -2.02 10.53
CA PHE A 96 -1.60 -3.32 9.90
C PHE A 96 -2.29 -3.12 8.55
N LYS A 97 -1.78 -3.76 7.49
CA LYS A 97 -2.39 -3.78 6.16
C LYS A 97 -3.55 -4.76 6.07
N GLN A 98 -3.53 -5.84 6.85
CA GLN A 98 -4.63 -6.80 6.94
C GLN A 98 -5.47 -6.56 8.20
N ASN A 99 -6.73 -6.99 8.18
CA ASN A 99 -7.55 -7.07 9.39
C ASN A 99 -6.98 -8.14 10.35
N LEU A 100 -7.14 -7.94 11.65
CA LEU A 100 -6.67 -8.87 12.68
C LEU A 100 -7.31 -10.26 12.51
N LYS A 101 -6.50 -11.32 12.66
CA LYS A 101 -6.90 -12.73 12.48
C LYS A 101 -6.83 -13.56 13.77
N TYR A 102 -6.50 -12.93 14.89
CA TYR A 102 -6.37 -13.57 16.19
C TYR A 102 -7.68 -14.22 16.65
N ASP A 103 -7.63 -15.50 16.98
CA ASP A 103 -8.80 -16.24 17.49
C ASP A 103 -9.03 -15.94 18.98
N ALA A 104 -9.88 -14.94 19.25
CA ALA A 104 -10.30 -14.55 20.59
C ALA A 104 -11.42 -15.46 21.17
N LYS A 105 -11.59 -16.68 20.64
CA LYS A 105 -12.62 -17.64 21.05
C LYS A 105 -14.01 -17.03 20.90
N ASP A 106 -14.85 -17.15 21.92
CA ASP A 106 -16.25 -16.73 21.92
C ASP A 106 -16.43 -15.22 21.64
N ASP A 107 -15.38 -14.41 21.80
CA ASP A 107 -15.43 -12.98 21.50
C ASP A 107 -15.09 -12.64 20.03
N SER A 108 -15.02 -13.64 19.14
CA SER A 108 -14.75 -13.41 17.72
C SER A 108 -15.25 -14.52 16.81
N ARG A 109 -15.69 -14.16 15.59
CA ARG A 109 -16.18 -15.10 14.58
C ARG A 109 -15.51 -14.90 13.24
N CYS A 110 -15.53 -15.95 12.42
CA CYS A 110 -15.31 -15.78 11.00
C CYS A 110 -16.62 -15.30 10.38
N LEU A 111 -16.55 -14.46 9.36
CA LEU A 111 -17.73 -14.13 8.58
C LEU A 111 -18.36 -15.42 8.01
N ASP A 112 -19.68 -15.58 8.18
CA ASP A 112 -20.47 -16.81 7.89
C ASP A 112 -19.99 -18.08 8.61
N ASP A 113 -19.24 -17.92 9.71
CA ASP A 113 -18.55 -19.01 10.41
C ASP A 113 -17.61 -19.86 9.51
N ASP A 114 -17.25 -19.35 8.32
CA ASP A 114 -16.32 -20.01 7.41
C ASP A 114 -14.86 -19.64 7.74
N LYS A 115 -14.07 -20.65 8.09
CA LYS A 115 -12.62 -20.51 8.34
C LYS A 115 -11.84 -19.92 7.16
N LYS A 116 -12.32 -20.04 5.93
CA LYS A 116 -11.71 -19.41 4.74
C LYS A 116 -11.86 -17.89 4.79
N ASN A 117 -13.03 -17.40 5.18
CA ASN A 117 -13.30 -15.96 5.32
C ASN A 117 -12.39 -15.31 6.36
N CYS A 118 -12.07 -16.03 7.44
CA CYS A 118 -11.06 -15.61 8.42
C CYS A 118 -9.66 -15.34 7.81
N LYS A 119 -9.28 -16.07 6.75
CA LYS A 119 -7.99 -15.88 6.08
C LYS A 119 -7.98 -14.65 5.18
N VAL A 120 -9.10 -14.36 4.53
CA VAL A 120 -9.24 -13.27 3.55
C VAL A 120 -9.59 -11.96 4.24
N TYR A 121 -10.67 -11.94 5.02
CA TYR A 121 -11.25 -10.74 5.64
C TYR A 121 -10.79 -10.48 7.07
N GLY A 122 -10.11 -11.45 7.68
CA GLY A 122 -9.85 -11.45 9.12
C GLY A 122 -11.08 -11.83 9.92
N ARG A 123 -11.07 -11.51 11.22
CA ARG A 123 -12.12 -11.87 12.15
C ARG A 123 -13.01 -10.69 12.52
N LEU A 124 -14.26 -11.01 12.82
CA LEU A 124 -15.25 -10.11 13.40
C LEU A 124 -15.19 -10.26 14.93
N TYR A 125 -14.83 -9.19 15.62
CA TYR A 125 -14.62 -9.16 17.07
C TYR A 125 -15.79 -8.50 17.76
N LEU A 126 -16.29 -9.10 18.83
CA LEU A 126 -17.33 -8.50 19.66
C LEU A 126 -16.78 -7.35 20.50
N GLY A 127 -17.65 -6.45 20.98
CA GLY A 127 -17.26 -5.34 21.85
C GLY A 127 -16.51 -5.77 23.12
N SER A 128 -16.78 -6.98 23.61
CA SER A 128 -16.07 -7.64 24.71
C SER A 128 -14.57 -7.80 24.44
N ALA A 129 -14.18 -8.22 23.22
CA ALA A 129 -12.78 -8.34 22.80
C ALA A 129 -12.09 -6.96 22.74
N ILE A 130 -12.80 -5.94 22.28
CA ILE A 130 -12.27 -4.57 22.20
C ILE A 130 -11.98 -4.01 23.58
N LYS A 131 -12.89 -4.21 24.54
CA LYS A 131 -12.69 -3.82 25.95
C LYS A 131 -11.48 -4.49 26.60
N LYS A 132 -11.18 -5.73 26.22
CA LYS A 132 -10.05 -6.52 26.74
C LYS A 132 -8.70 -6.15 26.07
N GLY A 133 -8.72 -5.39 24.97
CA GLY A 133 -7.53 -5.07 24.19
C GLY A 133 -7.13 -6.24 23.29
N VAL A 134 -7.80 -6.38 22.15
CA VAL A 134 -7.59 -7.55 21.26
C VAL A 134 -6.32 -7.47 20.41
N CYS A 135 -5.80 -6.28 20.14
CA CYS A 135 -4.55 -6.11 19.39
C CYS A 135 -3.32 -6.61 20.18
N PRO A 136 -2.30 -7.16 19.51
CA PRO A 136 -1.10 -7.68 20.18
C PRO A 136 -0.26 -6.58 20.83
N GLU A 137 0.62 -6.97 21.76
CA GLU A 137 1.52 -6.06 22.47
C GLU A 137 2.38 -5.22 21.50
N GLY A 138 2.57 -3.93 21.81
CA GLY A 138 3.21 -2.96 20.91
C GLY A 138 2.28 -2.37 19.83
N THR A 139 1.02 -2.80 19.81
CA THR A 139 -0.03 -2.27 18.95
C THR A 139 -1.30 -1.99 19.74
N ARG A 140 -2.22 -1.23 19.15
CA ARG A 140 -3.52 -0.93 19.75
C ARG A 140 -4.63 -0.89 18.70
N VAL A 141 -5.88 -0.99 19.15
CA VAL A 141 -7.04 -0.72 18.29
C VAL A 141 -6.98 0.74 17.83
N SER A 142 -7.31 0.99 16.57
CA SER A 142 -7.37 2.33 16.00
C SER A 142 -8.37 3.24 16.75
N THR A 143 -8.08 4.52 16.84
CA THR A 143 -8.89 5.58 17.46
C THR A 143 -9.44 6.53 16.40
N SER A 144 -10.39 7.40 16.76
CA SER A 144 -10.91 8.41 15.83
C SER A 144 -9.80 9.29 15.26
N GLU A 145 -8.79 9.62 16.07
CA GLU A 145 -7.65 10.43 15.63
C GLU A 145 -6.79 9.71 14.57
N ASP A 146 -6.64 8.38 14.66
CA ASP A 146 -5.90 7.63 13.65
C ASP A 146 -6.61 7.66 12.30
N TRP A 147 -7.92 7.45 12.30
CA TRP A 147 -8.73 7.49 11.09
C TRP A 147 -8.81 8.90 10.51
N GLU A 148 -9.01 9.93 11.33
CA GLU A 148 -8.98 11.33 10.88
C GLU A 148 -7.63 11.71 10.26
N HIS A 149 -6.51 11.27 10.85
CA HIS A 149 -5.20 11.44 10.27
C HIS A 149 -5.07 10.71 8.93
N LEU A 150 -5.43 9.42 8.88
CA LEU A 150 -5.40 8.61 7.65
C LEU A 150 -6.11 9.33 6.51
N LEU A 151 -7.30 9.85 6.77
CA LEU A 151 -8.16 10.45 5.76
C LEU A 151 -7.63 11.78 5.24
N LYS A 152 -7.11 12.64 6.12
CA LYS A 152 -6.43 13.87 5.68
C LYS A 152 -5.20 13.62 4.81
N VAL A 153 -4.49 12.51 5.03
CA VAL A 153 -3.31 12.15 4.24
C VAL A 153 -3.69 11.59 2.86
N VAL A 154 -4.71 10.74 2.79
CA VAL A 154 -5.03 10.02 1.55
C VAL A 154 -6.01 10.74 0.64
N ASP A 155 -6.84 11.63 1.19
CA ASP A 155 -7.77 12.47 0.44
C ASP A 155 -8.20 13.72 1.24
N PRO A 156 -7.37 14.77 1.29
CA PRO A 156 -7.62 15.96 2.10
C PRO A 156 -8.85 16.78 1.66
N ASP A 157 -9.34 16.59 0.42
CA ASP A 157 -10.35 17.47 -0.19
C ASP A 157 -11.71 16.81 -0.44
N GLU A 158 -11.80 15.47 -0.58
CA GLU A 158 -13.05 14.81 -1.03
C GLU A 158 -13.62 13.69 -0.11
N ASN A 159 -12.93 13.28 0.97
CA ASN A 159 -13.34 12.17 1.87
C ASN A 159 -13.61 10.82 1.16
N SER A 160 -12.90 10.56 0.06
CA SER A 160 -13.11 9.41 -0.81
C SER A 160 -12.62 8.10 -0.21
N SER A 161 -13.54 7.20 0.14
CA SER A 161 -13.23 5.86 0.66
C SER A 161 -12.60 4.93 -0.39
N TYR A 162 -12.84 5.15 -1.69
CA TYR A 162 -12.34 4.27 -2.77
C TYR A 162 -10.80 4.25 -2.89
N ILE A 163 -10.10 5.28 -2.42
CA ILE A 163 -8.63 5.34 -2.43
C ILE A 163 -7.99 4.31 -1.48
N LEU A 164 -8.72 3.91 -0.43
CA LEU A 164 -8.26 2.97 0.59
C LEU A 164 -8.73 1.53 0.35
N LYS A 165 -9.75 1.35 -0.50
CA LYS A 165 -10.35 0.03 -0.79
C LYS A 165 -9.37 -0.84 -1.56
N ASN A 166 -9.23 -2.06 -1.10
CA ASN A 166 -8.60 -3.13 -1.86
C ASN A 166 -9.44 -3.39 -3.12
N ALA A 167 -8.90 -3.17 -4.32
CA ALA A 167 -9.68 -3.31 -5.55
C ALA A 167 -10.11 -4.76 -5.87
N GLU A 168 -9.61 -5.74 -5.12
CA GLU A 168 -9.84 -7.16 -5.35
C GLU A 168 -11.05 -7.70 -4.55
N GLU A 169 -11.30 -7.24 -3.34
CA GLU A 169 -12.27 -7.91 -2.44
C GLU A 169 -13.70 -7.32 -2.45
N TRP A 170 -13.91 -6.17 -3.09
CA TRP A 170 -15.23 -5.53 -3.18
C TRP A 170 -15.95 -5.92 -4.47
N ILE A 171 -17.25 -6.22 -4.39
CA ILE A 171 -18.07 -6.48 -5.59
C ILE A 171 -18.13 -5.22 -6.46
N ALA A 172 -18.04 -5.41 -7.78
CA ALA A 172 -18.06 -4.32 -8.75
C ALA A 172 -19.44 -3.63 -8.77
N GLY A 173 -19.49 -2.43 -8.20
CA GLY A 173 -20.65 -1.52 -8.17
C GLY A 173 -20.23 -0.16 -7.60
N GLY A 174 -20.86 0.94 -8.03
CA GLY A 174 -20.61 2.29 -7.49
C GLY A 174 -19.14 2.69 -7.34
N SER A 175 -18.74 3.04 -6.11
CA SER A 175 -17.38 3.49 -5.76
C SER A 175 -16.32 2.38 -5.77
N ALA A 176 -16.71 1.10 -5.59
CA ALA A 176 -15.80 -0.04 -5.61
C ALA A 176 -15.13 -0.22 -6.98
N SER A 177 -15.82 0.15 -8.05
CA SER A 177 -15.25 0.20 -9.42
C SER A 177 -14.10 1.20 -9.60
N LYS A 178 -13.93 2.14 -8.65
CA LYS A 178 -12.86 3.14 -8.62
C LYS A 178 -11.79 2.82 -7.58
N ALA A 179 -11.85 1.66 -6.93
CA ALA A 179 -10.88 1.28 -5.91
C ALA A 179 -9.45 1.31 -6.48
N THR A 180 -8.55 2.03 -5.82
CA THR A 180 -7.15 2.17 -6.27
C THR A 180 -6.13 1.59 -5.31
N ASP A 181 -6.51 1.42 -4.03
CA ASP A 181 -5.59 1.11 -2.93
C ASP A 181 -4.25 1.86 -3.00
N LYS A 182 -4.29 3.14 -3.41
CA LYS A 182 -3.10 3.90 -3.82
C LYS A 182 -2.02 3.96 -2.74
N TYR A 183 -2.44 3.93 -1.47
CA TYR A 183 -1.56 4.02 -0.31
C TYR A 183 -1.23 2.64 0.30
N GLY A 184 -1.72 1.56 -0.30
CA GLY A 184 -1.49 0.19 0.16
C GLY A 184 -2.15 -0.13 1.49
N PHE A 185 -3.23 0.58 1.83
CA PHE A 185 -3.98 0.33 3.05
C PHE A 185 -4.75 -0.99 2.95
N SER A 186 -5.28 -1.36 1.80
CA SER A 186 -5.99 -2.61 1.51
C SER A 186 -7.23 -2.85 2.38
N ALA A 187 -8.15 -1.89 2.47
CA ALA A 187 -9.42 -2.09 3.16
C ALA A 187 -10.28 -3.14 2.43
N VAL A 188 -10.72 -4.19 3.15
CA VAL A 188 -11.53 -5.31 2.62
C VAL A 188 -12.94 -5.31 3.23
N PRO A 189 -14.00 -5.72 2.50
CA PRO A 189 -15.38 -5.67 2.97
C PRO A 189 -15.73 -6.87 3.84
N GLY A 190 -15.22 -6.88 5.07
CA GLY A 190 -15.41 -7.98 6.00
C GLY A 190 -16.81 -8.10 6.62
N GLY A 191 -17.77 -7.25 6.25
CA GLY A 191 -19.14 -7.28 6.79
C GLY A 191 -19.22 -6.96 8.28
N PHE A 192 -20.31 -7.37 8.92
CA PHE A 192 -20.46 -7.47 10.38
C PHE A 192 -21.35 -8.66 10.77
N TYR A 193 -21.33 -8.98 12.07
CA TYR A 193 -22.16 -10.01 12.69
C TYR A 193 -23.05 -9.39 13.76
N ASP A 194 -24.31 -9.83 13.85
CA ASP A 194 -25.24 -9.45 14.91
C ASP A 194 -25.69 -10.71 15.69
N ASP A 195 -25.28 -10.80 16.96
CA ASP A 195 -25.60 -11.92 17.85
C ASP A 195 -27.07 -11.93 18.30
N ASP A 196 -27.75 -10.77 18.31
CA ASP A 196 -29.17 -10.70 18.72
C ASP A 196 -30.08 -11.26 17.62
N GLU A 197 -29.69 -11.12 16.36
CA GLU A 197 -30.40 -11.66 15.19
C GLU A 197 -29.86 -13.04 14.75
N GLU A 198 -28.73 -13.49 15.30
CA GLU A 198 -27.95 -14.66 14.85
C GLU A 198 -27.63 -14.60 13.34
N GLU A 199 -27.48 -13.39 12.79
CA GLU A 199 -27.37 -13.13 11.36
C GLU A 199 -26.08 -12.37 11.01
N TYR A 200 -25.55 -12.69 9.83
CA TYR A 200 -24.58 -11.86 9.12
C TYR A 200 -25.36 -11.00 8.14
N THR A 201 -24.91 -9.78 7.86
CA THR A 201 -25.63 -8.90 6.93
C THR A 201 -25.85 -9.54 5.56
N GLU A 202 -27.06 -9.37 5.01
CA GLU A 202 -27.46 -9.80 3.65
C GLU A 202 -26.65 -9.14 2.50
N GLU A 203 -25.72 -8.22 2.81
CA GLU A 203 -24.87 -7.47 1.87
C GLU A 203 -23.39 -7.91 1.92
N PHE A 204 -23.15 -9.22 1.87
CA PHE A 204 -21.81 -9.83 1.78
C PHE A 204 -21.01 -9.23 0.60
N HIS A 205 -19.76 -8.82 0.85
CA HIS A 205 -18.83 -8.07 -0.03
C HIS A 205 -19.15 -6.60 -0.36
N ASN A 206 -20.27 -6.05 0.10
CA ASN A 206 -20.61 -4.65 -0.17
C ASN A 206 -20.16 -3.70 0.94
N ASP A 207 -19.94 -4.17 2.18
CA ASP A 207 -19.60 -3.31 3.30
C ASP A 207 -18.39 -3.80 4.12
N GLY A 208 -17.60 -2.84 4.60
CA GLY A 208 -16.53 -3.05 5.57
C GLY A 208 -16.73 -2.21 6.82
N HIS A 209 -16.61 -2.84 7.98
CA HIS A 209 -16.81 -2.22 9.29
C HIS A 209 -15.60 -2.43 10.19
N TRP A 210 -15.03 -1.33 10.71
CA TRP A 210 -13.86 -1.39 11.60
C TRP A 210 -14.11 -0.71 12.93
N TRP A 211 -13.75 -1.41 14.00
CA TRP A 211 -13.79 -0.85 15.35
C TRP A 211 -12.90 0.38 15.51
N VAL A 212 -13.45 1.37 16.19
CA VAL A 212 -12.75 2.57 16.64
C VAL A 212 -12.83 2.63 18.16
N TYR A 213 -11.68 2.54 18.81
CA TYR A 213 -11.58 2.63 20.25
C TYR A 213 -11.95 4.04 20.72
N SER A 214 -12.86 4.11 21.69
CA SER A 214 -13.23 5.32 22.41
C SER A 214 -13.52 4.98 23.87
N LYS A 215 -13.15 5.87 24.80
CA LYS A 215 -13.30 5.66 26.25
C LYS A 215 -14.75 5.77 26.72
N ASP A 216 -15.59 6.51 25.97
CA ASP A 216 -16.93 6.93 26.40
C ASP A 216 -18.07 6.25 25.61
N SER A 217 -17.75 5.61 24.49
CA SER A 217 -18.74 4.99 23.58
C SER A 217 -18.07 3.96 22.67
N PHE A 218 -18.84 3.06 22.07
CA PHE A 218 -18.34 2.21 20.99
C PHE A 218 -18.57 2.90 19.65
N LYS A 219 -17.53 2.98 18.82
CA LYS A 219 -17.60 3.62 17.51
C LYS A 219 -17.03 2.69 16.45
N TYR A 220 -17.46 2.90 15.22
CA TYR A 220 -16.88 2.20 14.07
C TYR A 220 -16.84 3.10 12.84
N VAL A 221 -15.98 2.73 11.89
CA VAL A 221 -15.96 3.27 10.53
C VAL A 221 -16.66 2.27 9.62
N ARG A 222 -17.61 2.75 8.81
CA ARG A 222 -18.22 2.01 7.69
C ARG A 222 -17.68 2.53 6.37
N MET A 223 -17.38 1.61 5.46
CA MET A 223 -17.18 1.88 4.04
C MET A 223 -18.10 0.95 3.24
N SER A 224 -18.73 1.48 2.19
CA SER A 224 -19.69 0.73 1.36
C SER A 224 -19.26 0.71 -0.10
N ALA A 225 -19.59 -0.34 -0.86
CA ALA A 225 -19.26 -0.48 -2.28
C ALA A 225 -19.90 0.65 -3.10
N ASP A 226 -21.11 1.05 -2.76
CA ASP A 226 -21.85 2.08 -3.52
C ASP A 226 -21.47 3.51 -3.14
N ASP A 227 -21.08 3.74 -1.89
CA ASP A 227 -20.77 5.07 -1.38
C ASP A 227 -19.29 5.43 -1.53
N ASN A 228 -19.05 6.60 -2.12
CA ASN A 228 -17.71 7.18 -2.21
C ASN A 228 -17.18 7.67 -0.86
N LEU A 229 -18.01 7.76 0.18
CA LEU A 229 -17.62 8.31 1.48
C LEU A 229 -17.42 7.20 2.51
N TYR A 230 -16.65 7.50 3.55
CA TYR A 230 -16.63 6.70 4.79
C TYR A 230 -17.55 7.35 5.82
N GLU A 231 -18.06 6.57 6.76
CA GLU A 231 -18.97 7.08 7.80
C GLU A 231 -18.47 6.68 9.19
N PHE A 232 -18.38 7.66 10.10
CA PHE A 232 -18.26 7.36 11.53
C PHE A 232 -19.65 7.13 12.11
N ARG A 233 -19.84 5.97 12.74
CA ARG A 233 -21.08 5.58 13.40
C ARG A 233 -20.79 5.28 14.87
N THR A 234 -21.79 5.52 15.72
CA THR A 234 -21.74 5.24 17.16
C THR A 234 -22.72 4.12 17.46
N ILE A 235 -22.29 3.14 18.26
CA ILE A 235 -23.13 2.05 18.77
C ILE A 235 -23.28 2.27 20.27
N ASP A 236 -24.51 2.09 20.76
CA ASP A 236 -24.78 2.10 22.19
C ASP A 236 -24.11 0.90 22.87
N ALA A 237 -23.57 1.12 24.07
CA ALA A 237 -22.77 0.11 24.78
C ALA A 237 -23.54 -1.18 25.14
N TYR A 238 -24.87 -1.18 25.07
CA TYR A 238 -25.70 -2.36 25.24
C TYR A 238 -25.67 -3.27 23.99
N ASN A 239 -25.77 -2.67 22.80
CA ASN A 239 -25.78 -3.40 21.53
C ASN A 239 -24.37 -3.84 21.11
N SER A 240 -23.32 -3.15 21.56
CA SER A 240 -21.94 -3.45 21.17
C SER A 240 -21.41 -4.82 21.60
N GLU A 241 -22.03 -5.45 22.60
CA GLU A 241 -21.60 -6.78 23.06
C GLU A 241 -22.02 -7.89 22.09
N GLY A 242 -23.11 -7.70 21.33
CA GLY A 242 -23.59 -8.63 20.30
C GLY A 242 -23.10 -8.32 18.87
N ILE A 243 -22.50 -7.14 18.65
CA ILE A 243 -22.02 -6.77 17.31
C ILE A 243 -20.56 -7.17 17.11
N GLY A 244 -20.28 -7.92 16.05
CA GLY A 244 -18.94 -8.32 15.62
C GLY A 244 -18.43 -7.52 14.43
N LEU A 245 -17.35 -6.72 14.60
CA LEU A 245 -16.73 -5.92 13.53
C LEU A 245 -15.24 -6.24 13.35
N SER A 246 -14.68 -5.88 12.19
CA SER A 246 -13.24 -6.04 11.93
C SER A 246 -12.38 -5.12 12.79
N VAL A 247 -11.10 -5.46 12.99
CA VAL A 247 -10.14 -4.64 13.72
C VAL A 247 -8.90 -4.38 12.87
N ARG A 248 -8.49 -3.10 12.81
CA ARG A 248 -7.22 -2.64 12.27
C ARG A 248 -6.33 -2.14 13.40
N CYS A 249 -5.24 -2.84 13.67
CA CYS A 249 -4.29 -2.44 14.71
C CYS A 249 -3.31 -1.38 14.19
N VAL A 250 -2.94 -0.46 15.06
CA VAL A 250 -1.97 0.62 14.83
C VAL A 250 -0.80 0.42 15.79
N LEU A 251 0.44 0.54 15.30
CA LEU A 251 1.61 0.44 16.18
C LEU A 251 1.69 1.66 17.08
N GLU A 252 2.05 1.45 18.35
CA GLU A 252 2.20 2.55 19.29
C GLU A 252 3.58 3.22 19.13
N SER A 253 3.58 4.51 18.79
CA SER A 253 4.77 5.36 18.92
C SER A 253 4.94 5.72 20.41
N ASN A 254 5.63 4.86 21.16
CA ASN A 254 5.94 4.95 22.60
C ASN A 254 5.42 6.23 23.32
N HIS A 255 4.33 6.08 24.06
CA HIS A 255 3.95 7.07 25.06
C HIS A 255 4.69 6.78 26.37
N SER A 256 5.38 7.82 26.83
CA SER A 256 6.03 7.99 28.14
C SER A 256 5.30 7.32 29.30
N ILE A 257 6.00 6.45 30.02
CA ILE A 257 5.69 6.13 31.42
C ILE A 257 6.28 7.26 32.27
N GLU A 258 5.42 8.14 32.80
CA GLU A 258 5.76 8.95 33.96
C GLU A 258 5.97 8.02 35.17
N ALA A 259 7.20 7.97 35.67
CA ALA A 259 7.47 7.73 37.08
C ALA A 259 8.19 8.98 37.61
N ASP A 260 7.41 9.87 38.19
CA ASP A 260 7.89 11.00 38.96
C ASP A 260 8.52 10.50 40.26
N THR A 261 9.80 10.81 40.50
CA THR A 261 10.25 11.58 41.69
C THR A 261 11.78 11.77 41.70
N SER A 262 12.18 13.01 41.37
CA SER A 262 13.15 13.90 42.05
C SER A 262 14.36 13.27 42.78
N SER A 263 15.62 13.70 42.67
CA SER A 263 16.27 15.02 42.63
C SER A 263 17.78 14.71 42.72
N SER A 264 18.79 15.48 42.29
CA SER A 264 19.05 16.90 42.48
C SER A 264 20.36 17.28 41.75
N GLU A 265 20.38 18.49 41.18
CA GLU A 265 21.47 19.50 41.06
C GLU A 265 22.89 19.05 41.49
N GLY A 266 23.91 19.18 40.63
CA GLY A 266 24.65 20.43 40.36
C GLY A 266 25.88 20.50 41.31
N ASP A 267 27.07 20.97 40.99
CA ASP A 267 27.69 21.65 39.86
C ASP A 267 29.19 21.78 40.23
N LYS A 268 30.07 22.00 39.25
CA LYS A 268 31.37 22.71 39.35
C LYS A 268 32.61 22.13 40.05
N SER A 269 33.56 21.81 39.16
CA SER A 269 34.80 22.58 38.90
C SER A 269 36.08 22.31 39.70
N SER A 270 37.14 22.14 38.89
CA SER A 270 38.49 22.75 39.04
C SER A 270 39.34 22.22 40.19
N SER A 271 40.65 22.06 40.10
CA SER A 271 41.69 22.54 39.19
C SER A 271 43.00 21.83 39.59
N SER A 272 44.04 21.97 38.73
CA SER A 272 45.44 22.25 39.09
C SER A 272 46.20 21.24 39.98
N GLU A 273 47.47 20.90 39.77
CA GLU A 273 48.59 21.61 39.13
C GLU A 273 49.81 20.68 39.21
N GLY A 274 50.79 20.94 38.33
CA GLY A 274 52.24 20.80 38.53
C GLY A 274 52.81 19.41 38.85
N ASP A 275 54.04 19.06 38.49
CA ASP A 275 55.15 19.74 37.81
C ASP A 275 56.00 18.62 37.18
N GLY A 276 56.68 18.87 36.06
CA GLY A 276 58.14 19.09 36.05
C GLY A 276 58.92 17.75 36.11
N GLU A 277 59.92 17.44 35.31
CA GLU A 277 60.90 18.25 34.61
C GLU A 277 61.69 17.37 33.63
N VAL A 278 61.98 17.95 32.45
CA VAL A 278 63.31 18.12 31.83
C VAL A 278 64.22 16.89 31.62
N LYS A 279 64.56 16.68 30.34
CA LYS A 279 65.92 16.73 29.72
C LYS A 279 65.90 15.88 28.45
N SER A 280 66.53 16.19 27.32
CA SER A 280 67.36 17.29 26.80
C SER A 280 68.07 16.68 25.57
N SER A 281 68.73 17.52 24.78
CA SER A 281 69.70 17.23 23.71
C SER A 281 69.06 17.04 22.32
N SER A 282 69.15 18.01 21.40
CA SER A 282 70.33 18.59 20.72
C SER A 282 71.00 17.53 19.83
N SER A 283 71.38 17.78 18.58
CA SER A 283 71.89 19.01 17.96
C SER A 283 72.17 18.76 16.47
N GLU A 284 72.32 19.86 15.73
CA GLU A 284 73.23 20.06 14.57
C GLU A 284 72.91 19.33 13.25
N GLY A 285 73.04 19.93 12.07
CA GLY A 285 73.61 21.21 11.67
C GLY A 285 74.09 21.18 10.21
N SER A 286 74.40 22.36 9.67
CA SER A 286 75.03 22.71 8.36
C SER A 286 74.11 22.76 7.12
N SER A 287 73.81 23.90 6.48
CA SER A 287 74.66 24.94 5.83
C SER A 287 75.22 24.44 4.47
N ASP A 288 75.30 25.16 3.34
CA ASP A 288 75.17 26.56 2.92
C ASP A 288 74.83 26.61 1.41
N THR A 289 74.34 27.73 0.88
CA THR A 289 75.07 28.64 -0.07
C THR A 289 74.09 29.51 -0.88
N GLU A 290 74.41 30.80 -0.97
CA GLU A 290 73.68 31.96 -1.49
C GLU A 290 73.54 32.06 -3.02
N SER A 291 72.54 32.81 -3.50
CA SER A 291 72.69 33.85 -4.54
C SER A 291 71.39 34.64 -4.82
N SER A 292 71.31 35.85 -4.27
CA SER A 292 70.70 37.11 -4.77
C SER A 292 69.87 37.10 -6.08
N SER A 293 68.60 37.55 -6.05
CA SER A 293 68.17 38.88 -6.55
C SER A 293 66.64 38.97 -6.77
N SER A 294 66.11 40.19 -6.52
CA SER A 294 64.71 40.65 -6.58
C SER A 294 63.77 40.15 -5.47
N GLU A 295 63.39 41.05 -4.56
CA GLU A 295 62.23 40.87 -3.69
C GLU A 295 60.97 40.88 -4.59
N GLU A 296 60.62 39.72 -5.15
CA GLU A 296 59.22 39.44 -5.46
C GLU A 296 58.49 39.34 -4.11
N VAL A 297 57.59 40.29 -3.84
CA VAL A 297 56.66 40.17 -2.70
C VAL A 297 55.92 38.86 -2.88
N ASP A 298 56.05 37.93 -1.93
CA ASP A 298 55.35 36.65 -2.00
C ASP A 298 53.83 36.94 -2.07
N PRO A 299 53.10 36.43 -3.08
CA PRO A 299 51.66 36.65 -3.21
C PRO A 299 50.84 36.24 -1.97
N GLU A 300 51.38 35.37 -1.12
CA GLU A 300 50.77 34.93 0.14
C GLU A 300 51.08 35.85 1.32
N ASP A 301 52.05 36.75 1.17
CA ASP A 301 52.31 37.83 2.12
C ASP A 301 51.31 38.97 1.91
N VAL A 302 51.06 39.72 2.99
CA VAL A 302 49.95 40.67 3.05
C VAL A 302 50.19 41.86 2.12
N ILE A 303 49.36 42.01 1.09
CA ILE A 303 49.28 43.20 0.25
C ILE A 303 48.18 44.09 0.81
N VAL A 304 48.57 45.12 1.55
CA VAL A 304 47.63 46.12 2.10
C VAL A 304 46.92 46.82 0.93
N PRO A 305 45.58 46.74 0.82
CA PRO A 305 44.83 47.50 -0.16
C PRO A 305 45.09 49.00 0.01
N GLN A 306 45.59 49.66 -1.05
CA GLN A 306 45.95 51.09 -1.00
C GLN A 306 44.71 52.03 -0.96
N ASN A 307 43.52 51.51 -1.26
CA ASN A 307 42.26 52.25 -1.32
C ASN A 307 41.16 51.52 -0.54
N ASP A 308 40.16 52.29 -0.12
CA ASP A 308 38.90 51.77 0.42
C ASP A 308 38.28 50.71 -0.51
N VAL A 309 37.98 49.52 0.02
CA VAL A 309 37.46 48.37 -0.74
C VAL A 309 35.94 48.27 -0.58
N SER A 310 35.25 47.93 -1.66
CA SER A 310 33.85 47.49 -1.63
C SER A 310 33.78 46.02 -1.99
N ILE A 311 32.99 45.26 -1.23
CA ILE A 311 32.72 43.84 -1.45
C ILE A 311 31.22 43.70 -1.65
N ASP A 312 30.81 43.04 -2.73
CA ASP A 312 29.43 42.66 -2.99
C ASP A 312 29.32 41.18 -3.35
N GLY A 313 28.11 40.64 -3.37
CA GLY A 313 27.87 39.24 -3.67
C GLY A 313 26.47 38.80 -3.29
N VAL A 314 26.21 37.50 -3.43
CA VAL A 314 24.97 36.84 -2.97
C VAL A 314 25.27 35.72 -1.99
N SER A 315 24.40 35.52 -1.00
CA SER A 315 24.42 34.34 -0.12
C SER A 315 23.35 33.33 -0.53
N GLN A 316 23.76 32.10 -0.87
CA GLN A 316 22.92 31.11 -1.56
C GLN A 316 23.19 29.65 -1.14
N LYS A 317 22.31 29.08 -0.30
CA LYS A 317 22.01 27.63 -0.26
C LYS A 317 20.82 27.41 -1.19
N GLY A 318 19.76 28.11 -0.85
CA GLY A 318 18.97 28.94 -1.76
C GLY A 318 19.13 30.40 -1.32
N PRO A 319 18.48 31.38 -1.96
CA PRO A 319 18.60 32.78 -1.58
C PRO A 319 18.34 32.98 -0.09
N PHE A 320 19.33 33.51 0.62
CA PHE A 320 19.14 33.90 2.02
C PHE A 320 18.14 35.05 2.10
N ILE A 321 17.27 35.02 3.11
CA ILE A 321 16.19 35.99 3.24
C ILE A 321 16.69 37.31 3.85
N LYS A 322 15.88 38.36 3.69
CA LYS A 322 16.13 39.69 4.27
C LYS A 322 16.34 39.61 5.79
N GLY A 323 17.32 40.36 6.30
CA GLY A 323 17.72 40.36 7.70
C GLY A 323 18.80 39.35 8.07
N THR A 324 19.19 38.46 7.15
CA THR A 324 20.40 37.62 7.31
C THR A 324 21.63 38.50 7.46
N THR A 325 22.50 38.14 8.42
CA THR A 325 23.77 38.85 8.64
C THR A 325 24.88 38.22 7.80
N VAL A 326 25.64 39.06 7.10
CA VAL A 326 26.89 38.69 6.43
C VAL A 326 28.03 39.46 7.09
N SER A 327 28.98 38.73 7.65
CA SER A 327 30.15 39.31 8.33
C SER A 327 31.42 39.04 7.52
N VAL A 328 32.18 40.10 7.25
CA VAL A 328 33.52 40.00 6.64
C VAL A 328 34.58 40.13 7.72
N TYR A 329 35.50 39.19 7.76
CA TYR A 329 36.69 39.20 8.61
C TYR A 329 37.92 39.36 7.74
N GLU A 330 38.86 40.14 8.24
CA GLU A 330 40.19 40.22 7.68
C GLU A 330 41.00 38.98 8.07
N LEU A 331 41.80 38.43 7.16
CA LEU A 331 42.69 37.30 7.46
C LEU A 331 44.14 37.76 7.65
N ASP A 332 44.86 37.09 8.54
CA ASP A 332 46.26 37.42 8.88
C ASP A 332 47.20 37.39 7.66
N ASN A 333 47.07 36.38 6.80
CA ASN A 333 47.79 36.20 5.53
C ASN A 333 47.23 34.98 4.79
N GLY A 334 47.76 34.69 3.60
CA GLY A 334 47.37 33.54 2.78
C GLY A 334 47.94 32.20 3.26
N ARG A 335 48.77 32.17 4.32
CA ARG A 335 49.45 30.95 4.82
C ARG A 335 48.75 30.26 5.98
N ASN A 336 47.93 30.99 6.76
CA ASN A 336 47.25 30.44 7.93
C ASN A 336 45.74 30.61 7.92
N LEU A 337 45.20 31.43 7.00
CA LEU A 337 43.78 31.77 6.87
C LEU A 337 43.08 32.10 8.21
N SER A 338 43.85 32.60 9.18
CA SER A 338 43.35 32.86 10.53
C SER A 338 42.67 34.21 10.58
N PRO A 339 41.40 34.31 11.02
CA PRO A 339 40.71 35.58 11.10
C PRO A 339 41.34 36.49 12.17
N LYS A 340 41.52 37.77 11.82
CA LYS A 340 42.12 38.80 12.64
C LYS A 340 41.17 40.00 12.78
N GLY A 341 41.12 40.59 13.98
CA GLY A 341 40.47 41.87 14.20
C GLY A 341 38.94 41.82 14.34
N THR A 342 38.29 42.94 14.00
CA THR A 342 36.85 43.15 14.19
C THR A 342 36.07 42.75 12.94
N ALA A 343 34.96 42.04 13.10
CA ALA A 343 34.05 41.73 12.01
C ALA A 343 33.43 43.00 11.42
N PHE A 344 33.27 43.04 10.09
CA PHE A 344 32.49 44.05 9.38
C PHE A 344 31.14 43.45 8.98
N PRO A 345 30.07 43.65 9.76
CA PRO A 345 28.76 43.10 9.46
C PRO A 345 28.02 43.97 8.43
N THR A 346 27.18 43.31 7.64
CA THR A 346 26.10 43.91 6.83
C THR A 346 24.89 43.00 6.87
N GLU A 347 23.73 43.52 6.51
CA GLU A 347 22.51 42.73 6.37
C GLU A 347 22.11 42.58 4.90
N ILE A 348 21.50 41.44 4.57
CA ILE A 348 20.83 41.22 3.31
C ILE A 348 19.52 42.00 3.31
N THR A 349 19.33 42.86 2.31
CA THR A 349 18.16 43.74 2.18
C THR A 349 17.24 43.37 1.00
N THR A 350 17.60 42.34 0.26
CA THR A 350 16.98 41.91 -0.99
C THR A 350 16.52 40.46 -0.88
N ASP A 351 15.57 40.06 -1.72
CA ASP A 351 15.02 38.69 -1.70
C ASP A 351 15.90 37.66 -2.43
N ASP A 352 16.96 38.12 -3.11
CA ASP A 352 17.91 37.29 -3.88
C ASP A 352 19.21 37.00 -3.13
N GLY A 353 19.28 37.38 -1.86
CA GLY A 353 20.45 37.15 -1.01
C GLY A 353 21.58 38.15 -1.24
N LYS A 354 21.38 39.26 -1.96
CA LYS A 354 22.44 40.25 -2.22
C LYS A 354 22.86 41.00 -0.96
N PHE A 355 24.16 41.13 -0.78
CA PHE A 355 24.79 41.98 0.23
C PHE A 355 25.83 42.90 -0.41
N LYS A 356 26.13 44.02 0.27
CA LYS A 356 27.16 44.96 -0.16
C LYS A 356 27.77 45.69 1.04
N LEU A 357 29.08 45.59 1.19
CA LEU A 357 29.88 46.41 2.08
C LEU A 357 30.68 47.43 1.28
N SER A 358 30.71 48.67 1.77
CA SER A 358 31.41 49.76 1.11
C SER A 358 32.37 50.45 2.06
N ASN A 359 33.45 51.00 1.50
CA ASN A 359 34.47 51.77 2.21
C ASN A 359 35.21 50.98 3.31
N LEU A 360 35.52 49.71 3.04
CA LEU A 360 36.28 48.85 3.95
C LEU A 360 37.77 49.21 3.91
N LYS A 361 38.33 49.46 5.09
CA LYS A 361 39.77 49.69 5.29
C LYS A 361 40.42 48.43 5.82
N LEU A 362 40.79 47.56 4.90
CA LEU A 362 41.44 46.27 5.20
C LEU A 362 42.95 46.44 5.21
N LYS A 363 43.65 45.70 6.06
CA LYS A 363 45.13 45.62 6.03
C LYS A 363 45.60 44.38 5.27
N SER A 364 44.69 43.48 4.91
CA SER A 364 44.95 42.26 4.15
C SER A 364 44.03 42.12 2.95
N GLN A 365 44.57 41.57 1.86
CA GLN A 365 43.82 41.20 0.66
C GLN A 365 42.96 39.95 0.86
N PHE A 366 43.30 39.13 1.86
CA PHE A 366 42.60 37.89 2.15
C PHE A 366 41.45 38.16 3.12
N VAL A 367 40.26 37.73 2.74
CA VAL A 367 39.04 37.91 3.52
C VAL A 367 38.33 36.59 3.76
N TYR A 368 37.65 36.50 4.90
CA TYR A 368 36.79 35.40 5.28
C TYR A 368 35.38 35.93 5.52
N LEU A 369 34.40 35.37 4.82
CA LEU A 369 33.00 35.77 4.90
C LEU A 369 32.21 34.70 5.65
N VAL A 370 31.29 35.15 6.49
CA VAL A 370 30.31 34.32 7.20
C VAL A 370 28.93 34.84 6.89
N ALA A 371 28.07 34.02 6.30
CA ALA A 371 26.66 34.31 6.15
C ALA A 371 25.87 33.41 7.11
N GLU A 372 25.09 34.02 8.00
CA GLU A 372 24.29 33.32 9.01
C GLU A 372 22.85 33.82 8.98
N GLY A 373 21.92 32.90 8.70
CA GLY A 373 20.51 33.24 8.60
C GLY A 373 19.67 32.18 7.93
N TYR A 374 18.42 32.54 7.66
CA TYR A 374 17.42 31.69 7.04
C TYR A 374 17.52 31.75 5.51
N TYR A 375 17.17 30.66 4.84
CA TYR A 375 17.26 30.51 3.40
C TYR A 375 15.95 29.98 2.80
N ARG A 376 15.77 30.12 1.49
CA ARG A 376 14.68 29.42 0.77
C ARG A 376 15.18 28.04 0.40
N ASN A 377 14.44 27.01 0.73
CA ASN A 377 14.78 25.62 0.45
C ASN A 377 14.40 25.28 -1.00
N GLU A 378 15.37 24.88 -1.82
CA GLU A 378 15.19 24.51 -3.24
C GLU A 378 14.23 23.33 -3.41
N VAL A 379 14.22 22.40 -2.45
CA VAL A 379 13.44 21.15 -2.50
C VAL A 379 11.98 21.41 -2.18
N THR A 380 11.70 22.16 -1.11
CA THR A 380 10.32 22.40 -0.65
C THR A 380 9.71 23.69 -1.18
N GLY A 381 10.52 24.60 -1.73
CA GLY A 381 10.12 25.94 -2.15
C GLY A 381 9.85 26.92 -0.99
N LYS A 382 9.84 26.43 0.26
CA LYS A 382 9.50 27.20 1.48
C LYS A 382 10.74 27.82 2.12
N GLY A 383 10.53 28.76 3.04
CA GLY A 383 11.61 29.29 3.88
C GLY A 383 12.03 28.26 4.95
N SER A 384 13.32 28.25 5.29
CA SER A 384 13.86 27.41 6.34
C SER A 384 13.28 27.80 7.70
N VAL A 385 13.15 26.83 8.62
CA VAL A 385 12.61 27.08 9.98
C VAL A 385 13.71 27.32 11.02
N ALA A 386 14.96 27.05 10.66
CA ALA A 386 16.15 27.39 11.42
C ALA A 386 17.22 28.03 10.51
N PRO A 387 18.13 28.85 11.08
CA PRO A 387 19.23 29.43 10.33
C PRO A 387 20.34 28.41 10.10
N ILE A 388 21.14 28.63 9.05
CA ILE A 388 22.39 27.92 8.80
C ILE A 388 23.54 28.91 8.64
N THR A 389 24.77 28.42 8.76
CA THR A 389 25.99 29.22 8.58
C THR A 389 26.77 28.73 7.38
N LEU A 390 26.97 29.61 6.39
CA LEU A 390 27.87 29.39 5.26
C LEU A 390 29.13 30.25 5.39
N ARG A 391 30.23 29.77 4.81
CA ARG A 391 31.56 30.38 4.91
C ARG A 391 32.16 30.51 3.53
N ALA A 392 33.04 31.49 3.34
CA ALA A 392 33.86 31.61 2.14
C ALA A 392 35.20 32.27 2.48
N VAL A 393 36.26 31.93 1.75
CA VAL A 393 37.55 32.63 1.79
C VAL A 393 37.85 33.15 0.39
N SER A 394 38.39 34.37 0.27
CA SER A 394 38.71 34.95 -1.04
C SER A 394 39.93 35.88 -1.00
N ASP A 395 40.55 36.07 -2.16
CA ASP A 395 41.64 37.00 -2.42
C ASP A 395 41.12 38.18 -3.25
N LEU A 396 41.06 39.35 -2.62
CA LEU A 396 40.51 40.58 -3.21
C LEU A 396 41.33 41.13 -4.38
N THR A 397 42.55 40.64 -4.61
CA THR A 397 43.33 40.99 -5.81
C THR A 397 42.76 40.33 -7.08
N LYS A 398 41.99 39.25 -6.93
CA LYS A 398 41.43 38.46 -8.04
C LYS A 398 39.98 38.81 -8.34
N MET A 399 39.18 39.07 -7.31
CA MET A 399 37.76 39.37 -7.47
C MET A 399 37.24 40.26 -6.35
N LYS A 400 36.22 41.06 -6.66
CA LYS A 400 35.55 41.97 -5.70
C LYS A 400 34.11 41.57 -5.42
N THR A 401 33.53 40.74 -6.28
CA THR A 401 32.23 40.11 -6.09
C THR A 401 32.44 38.69 -5.60
N ILE A 402 31.93 38.37 -4.41
CA ILE A 402 32.17 37.12 -3.69
C ILE A 402 30.82 36.54 -3.29
N ASN A 403 30.36 35.51 -4.01
CA ASN A 403 29.18 34.76 -3.59
C ASN A 403 29.56 33.81 -2.45
N VAL A 404 28.67 33.69 -1.46
CA VAL A 404 28.75 32.70 -0.39
C VAL A 404 27.71 31.63 -0.69
N ASN A 405 28.15 30.41 -0.96
CA ASN A 405 27.26 29.30 -1.28
C ASN A 405 27.70 28.00 -0.59
N LEU A 406 26.96 26.91 -0.81
CA LEU A 406 27.32 25.62 -0.21
C LEU A 406 28.72 25.15 -0.63
N LEU A 407 29.09 25.33 -1.90
CA LEU A 407 30.43 24.95 -2.37
C LEU A 407 31.51 25.79 -1.69
N THR A 408 31.38 27.11 -1.59
CA THR A 408 32.40 27.94 -0.91
C THR A 408 32.56 27.57 0.56
N HIS A 409 31.48 27.08 1.20
CA HIS A 409 31.53 26.62 2.59
C HIS A 409 32.33 25.33 2.74
N LEU A 410 32.09 24.35 1.87
CA LEU A 410 32.85 23.10 1.84
C LEU A 410 34.30 23.33 1.41
N GLU A 411 34.49 24.15 0.38
CA GLU A 411 35.79 24.58 -0.15
C GLU A 411 36.64 25.23 0.93
N PHE A 412 36.06 26.10 1.77
CA PHE A 412 36.78 26.78 2.85
C PHE A 412 37.56 25.80 3.75
N PHE A 413 36.92 24.74 4.26
CA PHE A 413 37.56 23.79 5.16
C PHE A 413 38.65 22.98 4.48
N ARG A 414 38.42 22.59 3.21
CA ARG A 414 39.40 21.83 2.45
C ARG A 414 40.59 22.69 2.01
N ALA A 415 40.34 23.92 1.58
CA ALA A 415 41.37 24.88 1.22
C ALA A 415 42.24 25.26 2.43
N GLU A 416 41.64 25.44 3.62
CA GLU A 416 42.38 25.65 4.87
C GLU A 416 43.39 24.53 5.12
N TYR A 417 42.97 23.26 5.02
CA TYR A 417 43.87 22.13 5.17
C TYR A 417 45.00 22.14 4.13
N LEU A 418 44.69 22.38 2.85
CA LEU A 418 45.70 22.40 1.79
C LEU A 418 46.72 23.54 1.98
N VAL A 419 46.28 24.70 2.45
CA VAL A 419 47.15 25.84 2.75
C VAL A 419 48.02 25.52 3.97
N VAL A 420 47.41 25.18 5.10
CA VAL A 420 48.09 25.05 6.40
C VAL A 420 48.98 23.80 6.44
N ASN A 421 48.48 22.66 5.96
CA ASN A 421 49.16 21.38 6.10
C ASN A 421 50.00 21.00 4.87
N LYS A 422 49.67 21.50 3.67
CA LYS A 422 50.42 21.21 2.44
C LYS A 422 51.19 22.41 1.89
N GLY A 423 51.14 23.57 2.56
CA GLY A 423 51.87 24.78 2.17
C GLY A 423 51.42 25.35 0.82
N MET A 424 50.18 25.06 0.41
CA MET A 424 49.66 25.47 -0.88
C MET A 424 49.26 26.95 -0.88
N ARG A 425 49.40 27.61 -2.03
CA ARG A 425 48.86 28.95 -2.26
C ARG A 425 47.33 28.94 -2.25
N VAL A 426 46.68 29.95 -1.68
CA VAL A 426 45.20 30.02 -1.56
C VAL A 426 44.53 29.72 -2.91
N SER A 427 44.94 30.42 -3.97
CA SER A 427 44.37 30.23 -5.31
C SER A 427 44.45 28.79 -5.85
N LYS A 428 45.55 28.07 -5.57
CA LYS A 428 45.71 26.67 -5.99
C LYS A 428 44.93 25.72 -5.08
N ALA A 429 44.92 25.99 -3.78
CA ALA A 429 44.18 25.22 -2.79
C ALA A 429 42.68 25.22 -3.08
N LYS A 430 42.13 26.39 -3.41
CA LYS A 430 40.74 26.57 -3.82
C LYS A 430 40.37 25.75 -5.06
N ILE A 431 41.11 25.91 -6.16
CA ILE A 431 40.88 25.14 -7.40
C ILE A 431 40.98 23.63 -7.16
N GLN A 432 41.92 23.19 -6.31
CA GLN A 432 42.04 21.78 -5.97
C GLN A 432 40.88 21.30 -5.10
N ALA A 433 40.46 22.07 -4.11
CA ALA A 433 39.33 21.76 -3.23
C ALA A 433 38.02 21.62 -4.03
N ASP A 434 37.73 22.55 -4.93
CA ASP A 434 36.54 22.49 -5.80
C ASP A 434 36.50 21.19 -6.62
N LYS A 435 37.64 20.83 -7.24
CA LYS A 435 37.76 19.58 -8.02
C LYS A 435 37.58 18.33 -7.17
N GLU A 436 38.17 18.31 -5.98
CA GLU A 436 38.04 17.19 -5.05
C GLU A 436 36.60 17.04 -4.55
N ILE A 437 35.93 18.13 -4.18
CA ILE A 437 34.52 18.12 -3.73
C ILE A 437 33.61 17.60 -4.85
N PHE A 438 33.66 18.18 -6.04
CA PHE A 438 32.81 17.76 -7.16
C PHE A 438 33.05 16.32 -7.60
N LYS A 439 34.29 15.85 -7.55
CA LYS A 439 34.63 14.46 -7.87
C LYS A 439 33.91 13.45 -6.99
N ASN A 440 33.63 13.78 -5.72
CA ASN A 440 32.86 12.91 -4.81
C ASN A 440 31.39 12.73 -5.23
N PHE A 441 30.89 13.60 -6.11
CA PHE A 441 29.54 13.54 -6.69
C PHE A 441 29.57 13.18 -8.18
N PHE A 442 30.71 12.67 -8.67
CA PHE A 442 30.91 12.27 -10.06
C PHE A 442 30.75 13.42 -11.07
N ILE A 443 31.13 14.64 -10.67
CA ILE A 443 31.10 15.84 -11.49
C ILE A 443 32.51 16.22 -11.90
N ASP A 444 32.76 16.36 -13.21
CA ASP A 444 34.02 16.91 -13.72
C ASP A 444 33.99 18.45 -13.70
N ALA A 445 34.73 19.02 -12.75
CA ALA A 445 34.84 20.46 -12.53
C ALA A 445 36.14 21.06 -13.13
N THR A 446 36.79 20.39 -14.08
CA THR A 446 38.11 20.82 -14.59
C THR A 446 38.09 22.23 -15.19
N GLU A 447 37.01 22.60 -15.87
CA GLU A 447 36.81 23.87 -16.59
C GLU A 447 35.88 24.86 -15.84
N PHE A 448 35.49 24.57 -14.61
CA PHE A 448 34.55 25.42 -13.87
C PHE A 448 35.20 26.71 -13.38
N LYS A 449 34.42 27.80 -13.35
CA LYS A 449 34.83 29.05 -12.70
C LYS A 449 34.88 28.86 -11.17
N ALA A 450 35.61 29.75 -10.49
CA ALA A 450 35.76 29.70 -9.04
C ALA A 450 34.40 29.73 -8.30
N ALA A 451 34.31 29.02 -7.18
CA ALA A 451 33.09 28.84 -6.39
C ALA A 451 32.38 30.17 -6.05
N GLU A 452 33.12 31.26 -5.81
CA GLU A 452 32.54 32.55 -5.44
C GLU A 452 31.87 33.29 -6.62
N LYS A 453 31.95 32.76 -7.84
CA LYS A 453 31.25 33.28 -9.02
C LYS A 453 30.01 32.46 -9.38
N LEU A 454 29.78 31.33 -8.70
CA LEU A 454 28.66 30.45 -8.98
C LEU A 454 27.38 30.96 -8.32
N SER A 455 26.24 30.68 -8.94
CA SER A 455 24.93 31.00 -8.40
C SER A 455 23.92 29.88 -8.60
N VAL A 456 23.13 29.57 -7.57
CA VAL A 456 22.10 28.50 -7.63
C VAL A 456 20.94 28.83 -8.56
N VAL A 457 20.77 30.10 -8.94
CA VAL A 457 19.78 30.57 -9.92
C VAL A 457 20.39 30.88 -11.29
N GLY A 458 21.69 30.58 -11.46
CA GLY A 458 22.44 30.80 -12.69
C GLY A 458 22.16 29.74 -13.75
N SER A 459 22.33 30.10 -15.02
CA SER A 459 21.99 29.26 -16.17
C SER A 459 23.19 28.52 -16.77
N SER A 460 24.40 28.72 -16.24
CA SER A 460 25.61 28.06 -16.77
C SER A 460 25.71 26.61 -16.29
N ASP A 461 26.62 25.83 -16.88
CA ASP A 461 26.76 24.41 -16.55
C ASP A 461 27.29 24.22 -15.12
N GLU A 462 28.24 25.06 -14.73
CA GLU A 462 28.83 25.08 -13.39
C GLU A 462 27.86 25.64 -12.32
N ASP A 463 26.95 26.55 -12.69
CA ASP A 463 25.86 27.00 -11.83
C ASP A 463 24.86 25.86 -11.58
N ALA A 464 24.56 25.06 -12.62
CA ALA A 464 23.73 23.87 -12.50
C ALA A 464 24.37 22.79 -11.61
N ALA A 465 25.69 22.62 -11.69
CA ALA A 465 26.42 21.71 -10.80
C ALA A 465 26.36 22.15 -9.33
N LEU A 466 26.45 23.47 -9.05
CA LEU A 466 26.26 24.01 -7.70
C LEU A 466 24.83 23.74 -7.19
N LEU A 467 23.80 23.96 -8.02
CA LEU A 467 22.42 23.68 -7.62
C LEU A 467 22.22 22.19 -7.34
N ALA A 468 22.75 21.30 -8.20
CA ALA A 468 22.69 19.85 -7.97
C ALA A 468 23.34 19.46 -6.64
N LEU A 469 24.52 20.00 -6.32
CA LEU A 469 25.19 19.79 -5.03
C LEU A 469 24.30 20.28 -3.86
N SER A 470 23.69 21.46 -4.01
CA SER A 470 22.78 22.02 -2.99
C SER A 470 21.57 21.12 -2.73
N VAL A 471 20.98 20.57 -3.80
CA VAL A 471 19.82 19.66 -3.75
C VAL A 471 20.20 18.31 -3.13
N ILE A 472 21.33 17.72 -3.52
CA ILE A 472 21.83 16.44 -2.97
C ILE A 472 22.02 16.54 -1.46
N PHE A 473 22.63 17.63 -0.98
CA PHE A 473 22.80 17.85 0.46
C PHE A 473 21.47 18.16 1.17
N GLN A 474 20.54 18.86 0.52
CA GLN A 474 19.26 19.21 1.13
C GLN A 474 18.42 17.98 1.45
N GLY A 475 18.21 17.12 0.46
CA GLY A 475 17.28 15.98 0.58
C GLY A 475 15.93 16.38 1.21
N ASP A 476 15.40 15.49 2.05
CA ASP A 476 14.29 15.77 2.96
C ASP A 476 14.77 16.18 4.37
N PHE A 477 16.04 16.56 4.52
CA PHE A 477 16.61 16.85 5.83
C PHE A 477 16.06 18.16 6.41
N THR A 478 15.77 18.11 7.72
CA THR A 478 15.64 19.32 8.54
C THR A 478 16.96 20.09 8.55
N GLU A 479 16.95 21.36 8.94
CA GLU A 479 18.16 22.19 8.96
C GLU A 479 19.22 21.67 9.95
N ALA A 480 18.79 21.03 11.03
CA ALA A 480 19.68 20.36 11.98
C ALA A 480 20.38 19.16 11.31
N GLN A 481 19.62 18.28 10.67
CA GLN A 481 20.16 17.13 9.94
C GLN A 481 21.03 17.56 8.76
N LEU A 482 20.64 18.59 8.01
CA LEU A 482 21.46 19.16 6.94
C LEU A 482 22.81 19.65 7.48
N THR A 483 22.80 20.34 8.62
CA THR A 483 24.02 20.80 9.29
C THR A 483 24.91 19.63 9.68
N ASP A 484 24.34 18.54 10.20
CA ASP A 484 25.08 17.32 10.55
C ASP A 484 25.67 16.62 9.33
N VAL A 485 24.92 16.53 8.22
CA VAL A 485 25.41 15.95 6.96
C VAL A 485 26.56 16.80 6.39
N ILE A 486 26.42 18.12 6.39
CA ILE A 486 27.49 19.05 5.97
C ILE A 486 28.73 18.89 6.87
N ASN A 487 28.55 18.80 8.19
CA ASN A 487 29.64 18.62 9.14
C ASN A 487 30.34 17.28 8.96
N THR A 488 29.58 16.20 8.77
CA THR A 488 30.15 14.87 8.53
C THR A 488 30.99 14.88 7.24
N PHE A 489 30.45 15.44 6.16
CA PHE A 489 31.17 15.56 4.90
C PHE A 489 32.44 16.40 5.03
N LYS A 490 32.35 17.60 5.64
CA LYS A 490 33.50 18.53 5.74
C LYS A 490 34.65 17.90 6.52
N ASP A 491 34.36 17.19 7.61
CA ASP A 491 35.38 16.60 8.49
C ASP A 491 36.08 15.45 7.76
N GLU A 492 35.33 14.62 7.02
CA GLU A 492 35.91 13.56 6.21
C GLU A 492 36.83 14.10 5.09
N ILE A 493 36.38 15.06 4.27
CA ILE A 493 37.21 15.58 3.19
C ILE A 493 38.44 16.35 3.71
N LYS A 494 38.35 16.93 4.91
CA LYS A 494 39.46 17.63 5.56
C LYS A 494 40.57 16.65 5.97
N ASP A 495 40.19 15.53 6.57
CA ASP A 495 41.14 14.56 7.15
C ASP A 495 41.82 13.64 6.11
N GLN A 496 41.30 13.54 4.89
CA GLN A 496 41.89 12.69 3.84
C GLN A 496 43.00 13.40 3.05
N GLU A 497 44.06 12.68 2.69
CA GLU A 497 45.12 13.23 1.82
C GLU A 497 44.61 13.68 0.45
N LYS A 498 43.56 13.03 -0.09
CA LYS A 498 43.01 13.25 -1.44
C LYS A 498 41.63 13.92 -1.47
N GLY A 499 41.09 14.36 -0.33
CA GLY A 499 39.76 14.97 -0.27
C GLY A 499 38.62 14.01 -0.62
N GLU A 500 38.82 12.70 -0.38
CA GLU A 500 37.83 11.66 -0.68
C GLU A 500 36.82 11.54 0.46
N TRP A 501 35.54 11.49 0.11
CA TRP A 501 34.46 11.16 1.03
C TRP A 501 34.32 9.63 1.09
N LYS A 502 34.39 9.01 2.27
CA LYS A 502 34.46 7.53 2.41
C LYS A 502 33.18 6.89 2.94
N ASN A 503 32.23 7.71 3.39
CA ASN A 503 30.95 7.24 3.89
C ASN A 503 30.00 6.82 2.77
N ASP A 504 30.25 5.64 2.20
CA ASP A 504 29.45 5.06 1.11
C ASP A 504 28.00 4.81 1.54
N SER A 505 27.75 4.58 2.84
CA SER A 505 26.39 4.45 3.38
C SER A 505 25.62 5.77 3.23
N LEU A 506 26.16 6.88 3.74
CA LEU A 506 25.50 8.19 3.65
C LEU A 506 25.36 8.65 2.20
N LYS A 507 26.39 8.46 1.36
CA LYS A 507 26.30 8.72 -0.09
C LYS A 507 25.12 7.98 -0.73
N THR A 508 24.94 6.71 -0.36
CA THR A 508 23.87 5.87 -0.91
C THR A 508 22.51 6.31 -0.39
N VAL A 509 22.39 6.75 0.87
CA VAL A 509 21.16 7.36 1.40
C VAL A 509 20.77 8.60 0.58
N LEU A 510 21.74 9.47 0.26
CA LEU A 510 21.47 10.62 -0.62
C LEU A 510 21.07 10.17 -2.02
N ALA A 511 21.74 9.16 -2.59
CA ALA A 511 21.41 8.63 -3.91
C ALA A 511 20.00 8.00 -3.96
N ASP A 512 19.60 7.26 -2.93
CA ASP A 512 18.26 6.70 -2.80
C ASP A 512 17.19 7.80 -2.81
N TRP A 513 17.44 8.90 -2.08
CA TRP A 513 16.55 10.05 -2.09
C TRP A 513 16.48 10.69 -3.48
N VAL A 514 17.62 10.92 -4.13
CA VAL A 514 17.68 11.52 -5.47
C VAL A 514 16.97 10.66 -6.51
N ALA A 515 17.18 9.34 -6.49
CA ALA A 515 16.51 8.41 -7.40
C ALA A 515 14.98 8.47 -7.21
N ASN A 516 14.50 8.43 -5.97
CA ASN A 516 13.08 8.56 -5.65
C ASN A 516 12.52 9.94 -6.04
N ALA A 517 13.30 11.00 -5.92
CA ALA A 517 12.92 12.33 -6.41
C ALA A 517 12.77 12.36 -7.94
N GLU A 518 13.60 11.63 -8.69
CA GLU A 518 13.44 11.49 -10.14
C GLU A 518 12.14 10.73 -10.48
N PHE A 519 11.87 9.58 -9.85
CA PHE A 519 10.70 8.75 -10.15
C PHE A 519 9.35 9.39 -9.80
N LYS A 520 9.35 10.41 -8.94
CA LYS A 520 8.13 11.12 -8.50
C LYS A 520 7.94 12.48 -9.17
N ASP A 521 8.66 12.74 -10.26
CA ASP A 521 8.69 14.05 -10.92
C ASP A 521 9.12 15.22 -10.00
N HIS A 522 9.81 14.94 -8.88
CA HIS A 522 10.24 15.99 -7.95
C HIS A 522 11.34 16.86 -8.57
N PHE A 523 12.12 16.38 -9.54
CA PHE A 523 13.07 17.24 -10.26
C PHE A 523 12.37 18.41 -10.94
N LYS A 524 11.20 18.17 -11.53
CA LYS A 524 10.36 19.23 -12.09
C LYS A 524 9.88 20.19 -10.97
N SER A 525 9.44 19.65 -9.83
CA SER A 525 9.03 20.47 -8.67
C SER A 525 10.16 21.37 -8.16
N ILE A 526 11.37 20.83 -8.01
CA ILE A 526 12.56 21.58 -7.58
C ILE A 526 12.87 22.70 -8.57
N ARG A 527 12.83 22.42 -9.88
CA ARG A 527 12.98 23.44 -10.92
C ARG A 527 11.91 24.51 -10.81
N ASP A 528 10.64 24.12 -10.70
CA ASP A 528 9.50 25.04 -10.58
C ASP A 528 9.62 25.91 -9.32
N ASN A 529 10.13 25.37 -8.20
CA ASN A 529 10.41 26.12 -6.98
C ASN A 529 11.48 27.20 -7.20
N VAL A 530 12.62 26.82 -7.78
CA VAL A 530 13.74 27.74 -8.02
C VAL A 530 13.37 28.81 -9.06
N GLU A 531 12.68 28.44 -10.14
CA GLU A 531 12.16 29.38 -11.14
C GLU A 531 11.05 30.27 -10.58
N GLY A 532 10.21 29.72 -9.69
CA GLY A 532 9.12 30.41 -9.01
C GLY A 532 9.57 31.56 -8.10
N TRP A 533 10.85 31.57 -7.68
CA TRP A 533 11.41 32.73 -6.97
C TRP A 533 11.56 33.96 -7.87
N GLY A 534 11.56 33.81 -9.20
CA GLY A 534 11.69 34.92 -10.15
C GLY A 534 13.08 35.54 -10.22
N LEU A 535 14.12 34.79 -9.83
CA LEU A 535 15.50 35.30 -9.67
C LEU A 535 16.47 34.85 -10.76
N GLY A 536 16.04 33.94 -11.63
CA GLY A 536 16.86 33.38 -12.69
C GLY A 536 16.22 32.12 -13.25
N LYS A 537 16.90 31.51 -14.23
CA LYS A 537 16.53 30.19 -14.76
C LYS A 537 17.70 29.26 -14.50
N PRO A 538 17.55 28.27 -13.59
CA PRO A 538 18.64 27.36 -13.28
C PRO A 538 19.01 26.55 -14.53
N GLY A 539 20.30 26.28 -14.72
CA GLY A 539 20.79 25.39 -15.77
C GLY A 539 20.28 23.95 -15.61
N ASN A 540 20.74 23.03 -16.47
CA ASN A 540 20.33 21.62 -16.42
C ASN A 540 21.04 20.89 -15.26
N PHE A 541 20.52 21.04 -14.04
CA PHE A 541 21.08 20.44 -12.83
C PHE A 541 20.67 18.97 -12.67
N GLU A 542 19.54 18.58 -13.27
CA GLU A 542 18.96 17.25 -13.25
C GLU A 542 19.96 16.22 -13.80
N LYS A 543 20.71 16.56 -14.86
CA LYS A 543 21.73 15.65 -15.40
C LYS A 543 22.76 15.20 -14.35
N TYR A 544 23.11 16.08 -13.40
CA TYR A 544 24.07 15.78 -12.34
C TYR A 544 23.42 14.95 -11.22
N LEU A 545 22.15 15.22 -10.91
CA LEU A 545 21.35 14.42 -9.98
C LEU A 545 21.20 12.99 -10.51
N THR A 546 20.78 12.83 -11.77
CA THR A 546 20.62 11.54 -12.44
C THR A 546 21.94 10.78 -12.49
N ASN A 547 23.03 11.44 -12.89
CA ASN A 547 24.35 10.81 -12.91
C ASN A 547 24.83 10.37 -11.52
N PHE A 548 24.54 11.17 -10.48
CA PHE A 548 24.93 10.84 -9.10
C PHE A 548 24.28 9.54 -8.64
N TRP A 549 22.96 9.41 -8.70
CA TRP A 549 22.31 8.19 -8.21
C TRP A 549 22.56 6.97 -9.10
N LEU A 550 22.64 7.15 -10.43
CA LEU A 550 22.98 6.05 -11.35
C LEU A 550 24.36 5.47 -11.06
N THR A 551 25.35 6.35 -10.85
CA THR A 551 26.71 5.91 -10.52
C THR A 551 26.74 5.22 -9.16
N MET A 552 26.03 5.74 -8.16
CA MET A 552 25.92 5.10 -6.85
C MET A 552 25.18 3.76 -6.92
N TYR A 553 24.28 3.57 -7.88
CA TYR A 553 23.56 2.31 -8.09
C TYR A 553 24.32 1.32 -8.97
N GLU A 554 25.48 1.72 -9.49
CA GLU A 554 26.26 0.94 -10.46
C GLU A 554 25.42 0.59 -11.71
N MET A 555 24.55 1.52 -12.12
CA MET A 555 23.62 1.36 -13.24
C MET A 555 24.04 2.24 -14.42
N ASP A 556 24.04 1.65 -15.61
CA ASP A 556 24.23 2.40 -16.85
C ASP A 556 23.02 3.30 -17.15
N PRO A 557 23.22 4.44 -17.85
CA PRO A 557 22.12 5.27 -18.32
C PRO A 557 21.10 4.49 -19.14
N CYS A 558 19.82 4.83 -18.98
CA CYS A 558 18.76 4.29 -19.82
C CYS A 558 18.93 4.86 -21.24
N THR A 559 18.99 3.97 -22.22
CA THR A 559 19.13 4.30 -23.64
C THR A 559 18.24 3.40 -24.46
N SER A 560 18.09 3.69 -25.75
CA SER A 560 17.38 2.79 -26.69
C SER A 560 17.88 1.34 -26.69
N ALA A 561 19.16 1.10 -26.34
CA ALA A 561 19.72 -0.26 -26.24
C ALA A 561 19.26 -1.01 -24.96
N SER A 562 18.81 -0.26 -23.95
CA SER A 562 18.30 -0.79 -22.68
C SER A 562 16.78 -0.70 -22.58
N GLU A 563 16.07 -0.26 -23.63
CA GLU A 563 14.61 -0.09 -23.60
C GLU A 563 13.91 -1.40 -23.21
N GLY A 564 13.03 -1.32 -22.21
CA GLY A 564 12.33 -2.47 -21.63
C GLY A 564 13.19 -3.39 -20.74
N LYS A 565 14.49 -3.12 -20.58
CA LYS A 565 15.36 -3.87 -19.67
C LYS A 565 14.94 -3.61 -18.23
N ILE A 566 14.83 -4.67 -17.44
CA ILE A 566 14.60 -4.60 -16.00
C ILE A 566 15.90 -4.89 -15.26
N THR A 567 16.17 -4.13 -14.21
CA THR A 567 17.40 -4.26 -13.40
C THR A 567 17.15 -3.89 -11.94
N TRP A 568 18.17 -4.06 -11.10
CA TRP A 568 18.22 -3.60 -9.70
C TRP A 568 19.59 -3.00 -9.41
N THR A 569 19.71 -2.32 -8.27
CA THR A 569 21.00 -1.85 -7.75
C THR A 569 21.70 -2.96 -6.98
N GLU A 570 23.00 -3.15 -7.24
CA GLU A 570 23.88 -4.06 -6.50
C GLU A 570 24.52 -3.37 -5.27
N ASN A 571 24.25 -2.08 -5.07
CA ASN A 571 24.77 -1.34 -3.92
C ASN A 571 24.11 -1.84 -2.63
N LYS A 572 24.90 -2.54 -1.81
CA LYS A 572 24.48 -3.15 -0.53
C LYS A 572 23.90 -2.18 0.51
N TYR A 573 24.23 -0.89 0.42
CA TYR A 573 23.73 0.15 1.32
C TYR A 573 22.38 0.72 0.88
N SER A 574 21.96 0.48 -0.36
CA SER A 574 20.70 1.00 -0.87
C SER A 574 19.52 0.24 -0.27
N LYS A 575 18.45 0.98 0.05
CA LYS A 575 17.16 0.41 0.40
C LYS A 575 16.49 -0.31 -0.78
N ASN A 576 16.90 0.02 -2.00
CA ASN A 576 16.37 -0.53 -3.24
C ASN A 576 17.18 -1.72 -3.80
N LYS A 577 18.09 -2.28 -3.00
CA LYS A 577 18.90 -3.45 -3.36
C LYS A 577 18.04 -4.66 -3.74
N LYS A 578 18.65 -5.65 -4.38
CA LYS A 578 17.96 -6.83 -4.94
C LYS A 578 16.94 -7.49 -4.00
N GLU A 579 17.28 -7.63 -2.71
CA GLU A 579 16.47 -8.28 -1.68
C GLU A 579 15.17 -7.52 -1.37
N SER A 580 15.14 -6.19 -1.60
CA SER A 580 13.93 -5.36 -1.42
C SER A 580 12.83 -5.65 -2.43
N LYS A 581 13.10 -6.49 -3.45
CA LYS A 581 12.19 -6.75 -4.60
C LYS A 581 11.88 -5.51 -5.44
N THR A 582 12.51 -4.36 -5.18
CA THR A 582 12.47 -3.18 -6.04
C THR A 582 13.22 -3.44 -7.33
N ARG A 583 12.62 -3.07 -8.46
CA ARG A 583 13.19 -3.23 -9.79
C ARG A 583 12.95 -1.96 -10.59
N PHE A 584 13.88 -1.67 -11.49
CA PHE A 584 13.83 -0.51 -12.37
C PHE A 584 13.66 -0.98 -13.81
N VAL A 585 12.85 -0.27 -14.58
CA VAL A 585 12.62 -0.53 -16.00
C VAL A 585 13.01 0.70 -16.81
N CYS A 586 13.76 0.50 -17.90
CA CYS A 586 14.15 1.59 -18.79
C CYS A 586 13.03 1.83 -19.82
N LYS A 587 12.46 3.03 -19.80
CA LYS A 587 11.34 3.45 -20.65
C LYS A 587 11.60 4.82 -21.24
N SER A 588 11.49 4.94 -22.55
CA SER A 588 11.63 6.21 -23.27
C SER A 588 12.90 7.00 -22.91
N GLY A 589 14.00 6.29 -22.63
CA GLY A 589 15.28 6.91 -22.25
C GLY A 589 15.44 7.29 -20.77
N ASN A 590 14.45 7.01 -19.90
CA ASN A 590 14.55 7.21 -18.46
C ASN A 590 14.36 5.89 -17.70
N TRP A 591 14.99 5.80 -16.52
CA TRP A 591 14.70 4.70 -15.59
C TRP A 591 13.45 5.03 -14.77
N GLU A 592 12.56 4.05 -14.64
CA GLU A 592 11.33 4.14 -13.83
C GLU A 592 11.26 2.95 -12.87
N LEU A 593 10.42 3.03 -11.83
CA LEU A 593 10.09 1.86 -11.00
C LEU A 593 9.26 0.87 -11.83
N ALA A 594 9.71 -0.39 -11.88
CA ALA A 594 8.99 -1.46 -12.56
C ALA A 594 7.76 -1.87 -11.73
N THR A 595 6.61 -1.99 -12.40
CA THR A 595 5.40 -2.56 -11.80
C THR A 595 5.61 -4.02 -11.44
N ASP A 596 4.77 -4.56 -10.54
CA ASP A 596 4.82 -5.99 -10.19
C ASP A 596 4.68 -6.87 -11.43
N LEU A 597 3.73 -6.55 -12.31
CA LEU A 597 3.54 -7.28 -13.57
C LEU A 597 4.81 -7.27 -14.42
N GLU A 598 5.46 -6.13 -14.63
CA GLU A 598 6.66 -6.02 -15.46
C GLU A 598 7.81 -6.84 -14.88
N LYS A 599 8.11 -6.67 -13.60
CA LYS A 599 9.25 -7.36 -12.97
C LYS A 599 9.02 -8.85 -12.77
N ASP A 600 7.78 -9.27 -12.56
CA ASP A 600 7.44 -10.68 -12.36
C ASP A 600 7.35 -11.47 -13.66
N THR A 601 6.94 -10.82 -14.74
CA THR A 601 6.76 -11.45 -16.06
C THR A 601 7.95 -11.23 -16.99
N GLU A 602 9.02 -10.60 -16.52
CA GLU A 602 10.22 -10.32 -17.30
C GLU A 602 10.69 -11.57 -18.06
N GLY A 603 10.84 -11.48 -19.39
CA GLY A 603 11.32 -12.59 -20.22
C GLY A 603 10.35 -13.78 -20.34
N TRP A 604 9.10 -13.67 -19.88
CA TRP A 604 8.08 -14.65 -20.21
C TRP A 604 7.64 -14.50 -21.66
N THR A 605 7.44 -15.64 -22.33
CA THR A 605 6.80 -15.69 -23.64
C THR A 605 5.28 -15.82 -23.49
N SER A 606 4.56 -15.67 -24.60
CA SER A 606 3.13 -15.98 -24.68
C SER A 606 2.83 -17.38 -24.12
N GLY A 607 1.82 -17.45 -23.26
CA GLY A 607 1.34 -18.69 -22.65
C GLY A 607 0.24 -19.37 -23.47
N LYS A 608 -0.39 -20.37 -22.86
CA LYS A 608 -1.70 -20.89 -23.30
C LYS A 608 -2.79 -20.20 -22.49
N ASP A 609 -3.95 -19.95 -23.08
CA ASP A 609 -5.08 -19.36 -22.33
C ASP A 609 -5.39 -20.17 -21.08
N GLY A 610 -5.58 -19.48 -19.96
CA GLY A 610 -5.79 -20.07 -18.64
C GLY A 610 -4.53 -20.62 -17.97
N GLN A 611 -3.34 -20.42 -18.58
CA GLN A 611 -2.07 -20.82 -17.95
C GLN A 611 -1.76 -19.93 -16.75
N VAL A 612 -1.43 -20.57 -15.63
CA VAL A 612 -1.04 -19.91 -14.37
C VAL A 612 0.47 -20.00 -14.16
N LYS A 613 1.07 -18.92 -13.67
CA LYS A 613 2.45 -18.88 -13.17
C LYS A 613 2.57 -17.93 -11.99
N ASN A 614 3.49 -18.23 -11.09
CA ASN A 614 3.86 -17.30 -10.03
C ASN A 614 4.92 -16.32 -10.52
N GLY A 615 4.94 -15.12 -9.94
CA GLY A 615 5.89 -14.07 -10.29
C GLY A 615 7.34 -14.46 -10.02
N LYS A 616 8.25 -13.96 -10.86
CA LYS A 616 9.69 -14.20 -10.70
C LYS A 616 10.30 -13.49 -9.49
N VAL A 617 9.78 -12.31 -9.11
CA VAL A 617 10.31 -11.48 -8.03
C VAL A 617 9.39 -11.59 -6.81
N ASN A 618 8.09 -11.42 -7.01
CA ASN A 618 7.05 -11.67 -6.03
C ASN A 618 6.50 -13.08 -6.23
N THR A 619 7.10 -14.06 -5.55
CA THR A 619 6.76 -15.49 -5.71
C THR A 619 5.35 -15.86 -5.27
N ASP A 620 4.70 -15.00 -4.47
CA ASP A 620 3.33 -15.20 -4.00
C ASP A 620 2.30 -14.54 -4.92
N SER A 621 2.75 -13.70 -5.86
CA SER A 621 1.88 -13.10 -6.86
C SER A 621 1.58 -14.10 -7.98
N VAL A 622 0.30 -14.26 -8.29
CA VAL A 622 -0.19 -15.18 -9.31
C VAL A 622 -0.49 -14.40 -10.59
N TYR A 623 -0.15 -14.98 -11.74
CA TYR A 623 -0.38 -14.41 -13.06
C TYR A 623 -1.03 -15.42 -13.98
N VAL A 624 -2.01 -14.95 -14.76
CA VAL A 624 -2.80 -15.75 -15.70
C VAL A 624 -2.56 -15.24 -17.11
N TYR A 625 -2.28 -16.14 -18.05
CA TYR A 625 -2.27 -15.80 -19.47
C TYR A 625 -3.68 -15.84 -20.03
N ASP A 626 -4.14 -14.70 -20.54
CA ASP A 626 -5.52 -14.50 -20.99
C ASP A 626 -5.55 -13.91 -22.40
N GLY A 627 -5.79 -14.77 -23.40
CA GLY A 627 -5.83 -14.44 -24.81
C GLY A 627 -4.44 -14.14 -25.38
N ALA A 628 -3.93 -12.94 -25.10
CA ALA A 628 -2.71 -12.41 -25.70
C ALA A 628 -1.64 -11.98 -24.69
N ALA A 629 -2.01 -11.71 -23.44
CA ALA A 629 -1.12 -11.13 -22.46
C ALA A 629 -1.20 -11.84 -21.10
N TRP A 630 -0.12 -11.71 -20.33
CA TRP A 630 -0.13 -12.03 -18.91
C TRP A 630 -0.83 -10.91 -18.16
N ARG A 631 -1.78 -11.27 -17.30
CA ARG A 631 -2.40 -10.36 -16.33
C ARG A 631 -2.21 -10.90 -14.93
N LYS A 632 -2.37 -10.03 -13.94
CA LYS A 632 -2.45 -10.45 -12.54
C LYS A 632 -3.66 -11.39 -12.38
N GLY A 633 -3.43 -12.51 -11.74
CA GLY A 633 -4.44 -13.49 -11.34
C GLY A 633 -4.69 -13.44 -9.84
N ASN A 634 -5.58 -14.29 -9.37
CA ASN A 634 -5.88 -14.46 -7.96
C ASN A 634 -5.19 -15.72 -7.40
N VAL A 635 -4.97 -15.77 -6.10
CA VAL A 635 -4.47 -16.96 -5.38
C VAL A 635 -5.31 -18.21 -5.71
N LEU A 636 -6.63 -18.05 -5.87
CA LEU A 636 -7.55 -19.14 -6.22
C LEU A 636 -7.22 -19.78 -7.58
N ASP A 637 -6.74 -19.02 -8.56
CA ASP A 637 -6.33 -19.56 -9.88
C ASP A 637 -5.23 -20.62 -9.76
N SER A 638 -4.40 -20.53 -8.72
CA SER A 638 -3.29 -21.45 -8.48
C SER A 638 -3.59 -22.56 -7.45
N THR A 639 -4.63 -22.43 -6.62
CA THR A 639 -4.85 -23.28 -5.43
C THR A 639 -6.02 -24.24 -5.54
N LEU A 640 -7.05 -23.91 -6.34
CA LEU A 640 -8.28 -24.72 -6.45
C LEU A 640 -8.12 -25.99 -7.30
N GLY A 641 -7.04 -26.11 -8.07
CA GLY A 641 -6.80 -27.27 -8.94
C GLY A 641 -7.74 -27.37 -10.15
N ILE A 642 -8.53 -26.33 -10.45
CA ILE A 642 -9.52 -26.28 -11.55
C ILE A 642 -9.07 -25.42 -12.75
N GLY A 643 -7.81 -24.97 -12.73
CA GLY A 643 -7.25 -24.00 -13.66
C GLY A 643 -7.58 -22.55 -13.30
N ALA A 644 -7.11 -21.59 -14.10
CA ALA A 644 -7.44 -20.19 -13.90
C ALA A 644 -8.87 -19.86 -14.35
N CYS A 645 -9.42 -18.77 -13.80
CA CYS A 645 -10.52 -18.04 -14.42
C CYS A 645 -9.95 -17.08 -15.48
N TYR A 646 -10.47 -17.13 -16.71
CA TYR A 646 -10.00 -16.38 -17.87
C TYR A 646 -11.12 -16.24 -18.91
N THR A 647 -10.94 -15.36 -19.90
CA THR A 647 -12.03 -14.90 -20.79
C THR A 647 -12.85 -16.03 -21.42
N LYS A 648 -12.21 -17.11 -21.88
CA LYS A 648 -12.92 -18.23 -22.54
C LYS A 648 -13.58 -19.20 -21.56
N ALA A 649 -13.20 -19.15 -20.29
CA ALA A 649 -13.84 -19.90 -19.22
C ALA A 649 -14.88 -19.06 -18.48
N ASN A 650 -15.25 -17.88 -18.99
CA ASN A 650 -16.30 -17.08 -18.36
C ASN A 650 -17.57 -17.91 -18.19
N ARG A 651 -18.11 -17.90 -16.97
CA ARG A 651 -19.27 -18.68 -16.53
C ARG A 651 -19.06 -20.20 -16.46
N ASP A 652 -17.85 -20.70 -16.72
CA ASP A 652 -17.54 -22.11 -16.45
C ASP A 652 -17.77 -22.42 -14.97
N LEU A 653 -18.54 -23.48 -14.71
CA LEU A 653 -18.77 -24.03 -13.38
C LEU A 653 -17.86 -25.23 -13.14
N LYS A 654 -17.07 -25.21 -12.06
CA LYS A 654 -16.16 -26.30 -11.72
C LYS A 654 -16.15 -26.61 -10.23
N LYS A 655 -16.12 -27.89 -9.91
CA LYS A 655 -15.91 -28.38 -8.55
C LYS A 655 -14.40 -28.44 -8.26
N SER A 656 -13.97 -27.73 -7.22
CA SER A 656 -12.60 -27.76 -6.74
C SER A 656 -12.29 -29.10 -6.09
N ALA A 657 -11.21 -29.74 -6.55
CA ALA A 657 -10.73 -30.98 -5.95
C ALA A 657 -10.00 -30.75 -4.63
N THR A 658 -9.61 -29.51 -4.34
CA THR A 658 -8.84 -29.14 -3.14
C THR A 658 -9.72 -29.03 -1.91
N ASP A 659 -10.86 -28.35 -2.03
CA ASP A 659 -11.79 -28.10 -0.93
C ASP A 659 -13.17 -28.73 -1.12
N GLY A 660 -13.47 -29.29 -2.30
CA GLY A 660 -14.75 -29.93 -2.60
C GLY A 660 -15.87 -28.96 -2.98
N GLU A 661 -15.59 -27.65 -3.00
CA GLU A 661 -16.60 -26.61 -3.25
C GLU A 661 -16.77 -26.32 -4.74
N TRP A 662 -17.90 -25.70 -5.10
CA TRP A 662 -18.19 -25.29 -6.46
C TRP A 662 -17.81 -23.82 -6.69
N TYR A 663 -17.20 -23.54 -7.84
CA TYR A 663 -16.77 -22.21 -8.24
C TYR A 663 -17.23 -21.90 -9.66
N ILE A 664 -17.67 -20.67 -9.87
CA ILE A 664 -17.96 -20.11 -11.18
C ILE A 664 -16.88 -19.08 -11.55
N CYS A 665 -16.38 -19.13 -12.78
CA CYS A 665 -15.48 -18.10 -13.27
C CYS A 665 -16.30 -16.88 -13.68
N ASP A 666 -16.13 -15.77 -12.97
CA ASP A 666 -16.75 -14.50 -13.27
C ASP A 666 -15.71 -13.56 -13.90
N MET A 667 -15.90 -13.23 -15.18
CA MET A 667 -15.00 -12.32 -15.89
C MET A 667 -15.30 -10.84 -15.65
N ASP A 668 -16.41 -10.47 -15.00
CA ASP A 668 -16.62 -9.08 -14.54
C ASP A 668 -15.66 -8.76 -13.39
N SER A 669 -15.40 -9.73 -12.50
CA SER A 669 -14.36 -9.67 -11.46
C SER A 669 -13.02 -10.34 -11.83
N ALA A 670 -12.96 -11.03 -12.98
CA ALA A 670 -11.85 -11.83 -13.49
C ALA A 670 -11.34 -12.94 -12.52
N LYS A 671 -12.27 -13.58 -11.78
CA LYS A 671 -11.96 -14.49 -10.67
C LYS A 671 -12.88 -15.70 -10.58
N TRP A 672 -12.40 -16.72 -9.88
CA TRP A 672 -13.26 -17.78 -9.35
C TRP A 672 -14.05 -17.26 -8.14
N VAL A 673 -15.38 -17.31 -8.25
CA VAL A 673 -16.31 -16.99 -7.18
C VAL A 673 -16.88 -18.29 -6.65
N ASN A 674 -16.80 -18.51 -5.33
CA ASN A 674 -17.45 -19.65 -4.70
C ASN A 674 -18.97 -19.51 -4.87
N THR A 675 -19.66 -20.56 -5.29
CA THR A 675 -21.08 -20.48 -5.62
C THR A 675 -21.97 -20.18 -4.41
N HIS A 676 -21.52 -20.46 -3.19
CA HIS A 676 -22.20 -20.05 -1.96
C HIS A 676 -22.22 -18.53 -1.75
N ASN A 677 -21.27 -17.82 -2.35
CA ASN A 677 -21.16 -16.36 -2.23
C ASN A 677 -21.95 -15.63 -3.32
N LEU A 678 -22.69 -16.36 -4.16
CA LEU A 678 -23.56 -15.74 -5.17
C LEU A 678 -24.82 -15.21 -4.50
N ASN A 679 -25.21 -13.97 -4.81
CA ASN A 679 -26.47 -13.39 -4.35
C ASN A 679 -27.66 -14.03 -5.11
N SER A 680 -28.00 -15.26 -4.74
CA SER A 680 -29.06 -16.04 -5.37
C SER A 680 -29.65 -17.07 -4.43
N TYR A 681 -30.97 -17.27 -4.50
CA TYR A 681 -31.66 -18.32 -3.74
C TYR A 681 -31.04 -19.72 -3.93
N PHE A 682 -30.55 -20.02 -5.13
CA PHE A 682 -29.98 -21.33 -5.44
C PHE A 682 -28.51 -21.48 -5.00
N ALA A 683 -27.84 -20.41 -4.55
CA ALA A 683 -26.46 -20.46 -4.04
C ALA A 683 -26.28 -21.39 -2.83
N LYS A 684 -27.36 -21.68 -2.11
CA LYS A 684 -27.38 -22.63 -0.99
C LYS A 684 -27.47 -24.10 -1.41
N PHE A 685 -27.56 -24.39 -2.70
CA PHE A 685 -27.62 -25.76 -3.24
C PHE A 685 -26.48 -25.99 -4.21
N THR A 686 -25.92 -27.19 -4.23
CA THR A 686 -24.89 -27.61 -5.18
C THR A 686 -25.45 -28.58 -6.23
N PRO A 687 -24.78 -28.75 -7.39
CA PRO A 687 -25.16 -29.78 -8.36
C PRO A 687 -25.25 -31.20 -7.76
N ASP A 688 -24.51 -31.48 -6.69
CA ASP A 688 -24.58 -32.76 -5.98
C ASP A 688 -25.89 -32.90 -5.16
N ASP A 689 -26.40 -31.79 -4.62
CA ASP A 689 -27.66 -31.76 -3.85
C ASP A 689 -28.88 -32.03 -4.74
N LYS A 690 -28.77 -31.79 -6.05
CA LYS A 690 -29.86 -32.03 -7.02
C LYS A 690 -30.43 -33.44 -6.92
N LEU A 691 -29.62 -34.45 -6.57
CA LEU A 691 -30.09 -35.83 -6.37
C LEU A 691 -31.16 -35.95 -5.27
N SER A 692 -31.10 -35.11 -4.24
CA SER A 692 -32.08 -35.09 -3.15
C SER A 692 -33.43 -34.49 -3.56
N PHE A 693 -33.51 -33.86 -4.74
CA PHE A 693 -34.77 -33.29 -5.23
C PHE A 693 -35.74 -34.39 -5.68
N PHE A 694 -35.23 -35.59 -5.95
CA PHE A 694 -35.98 -36.68 -6.54
C PHE A 694 -36.42 -37.70 -5.48
N ASN A 695 -37.65 -38.20 -5.62
CA ASN A 695 -38.11 -39.31 -4.79
C ASN A 695 -37.49 -40.62 -5.30
N THR A 696 -36.49 -41.12 -4.58
CA THR A 696 -35.77 -42.35 -4.91
C THR A 696 -36.48 -43.63 -4.47
N ALA A 697 -37.61 -43.51 -3.76
CA ALA A 697 -38.40 -44.65 -3.26
C ALA A 697 -39.46 -45.14 -4.27
N ILE A 698 -39.66 -44.44 -5.39
CA ILE A 698 -40.61 -44.83 -6.44
C ILE A 698 -39.99 -45.97 -7.27
N THR A 699 -40.64 -47.12 -7.26
CA THR A 699 -40.15 -48.35 -7.90
C THR A 699 -40.78 -48.64 -9.27
N ASP A 700 -41.77 -47.84 -9.68
CA ASP A 700 -42.58 -48.03 -10.89
C ASP A 700 -42.17 -47.04 -11.99
N VAL A 701 -40.88 -47.05 -12.33
CA VAL A 701 -40.26 -46.06 -13.23
C VAL A 701 -40.07 -46.67 -14.61
N ALA A 702 -40.77 -46.17 -15.62
CA ALA A 702 -40.49 -46.55 -17.00
C ALA A 702 -39.22 -45.82 -17.47
N ASN A 703 -38.08 -46.51 -17.46
CA ASN A 703 -36.75 -45.98 -17.81
C ASN A 703 -36.34 -44.81 -16.92
N ASP A 704 -35.73 -45.07 -15.75
CA ASP A 704 -35.32 -44.09 -14.71
C ASP A 704 -34.70 -42.75 -15.18
N THR A 705 -34.10 -42.74 -16.37
CA THR A 705 -33.52 -41.56 -16.99
C THR A 705 -33.75 -41.55 -18.51
N MET A 706 -33.66 -40.37 -19.10
CA MET A 706 -33.50 -40.15 -20.53
C MET A 706 -32.28 -39.27 -20.81
N ILE A 707 -31.62 -39.50 -21.95
CA ILE A 707 -30.49 -38.68 -22.41
C ILE A 707 -31.00 -37.81 -23.56
N ASP A 708 -30.88 -36.49 -23.43
CA ASP A 708 -31.20 -35.59 -24.54
C ASP A 708 -30.06 -35.68 -25.57
N PRO A 709 -30.32 -36.18 -26.79
CA PRO A 709 -29.27 -36.39 -27.79
C PRO A 709 -28.65 -35.09 -28.32
N ARG A 710 -29.25 -33.93 -28.02
CA ARG A 710 -28.84 -32.62 -28.55
C ARG A 710 -27.69 -32.01 -27.76
N ASP A 711 -27.64 -32.26 -26.45
CA ASP A 711 -26.63 -31.73 -25.52
C ASP A 711 -25.99 -32.81 -24.62
N GLY A 712 -26.51 -34.04 -24.64
CA GLY A 712 -26.05 -35.15 -23.80
C GLY A 712 -26.54 -35.08 -22.35
N HIS A 713 -27.41 -34.13 -22.01
CA HIS A 713 -27.90 -33.94 -20.65
C HIS A 713 -28.81 -35.12 -20.24
N VAL A 714 -28.61 -35.62 -19.02
CA VAL A 714 -29.35 -36.78 -18.51
C VAL A 714 -30.46 -36.27 -17.58
N TYR A 715 -31.71 -36.46 -17.98
CA TYR A 715 -32.88 -36.09 -17.20
C TYR A 715 -33.48 -37.31 -16.52
N ARG A 716 -33.87 -37.18 -15.26
CA ARG A 716 -34.71 -38.20 -14.61
C ARG A 716 -36.14 -38.15 -15.13
N THR A 717 -36.80 -39.30 -15.14
CA THR A 717 -38.20 -39.39 -15.56
C THR A 717 -39.03 -40.19 -14.56
N VAL A 718 -40.32 -39.91 -14.50
CA VAL A 718 -41.27 -40.57 -13.61
C VAL A 718 -42.54 -40.94 -14.35
N MET A 719 -43.11 -42.09 -14.04
CA MET A 719 -44.45 -42.46 -14.52
C MET A 719 -45.49 -42.06 -13.49
N ILE A 720 -46.41 -41.17 -13.88
CA ILE A 720 -47.53 -40.75 -13.04
C ILE A 720 -48.77 -41.48 -13.52
N LYS A 721 -49.42 -42.19 -12.60
CA LYS A 721 -50.68 -42.92 -12.83
C LYS A 721 -51.83 -42.07 -12.30
N PHE A 722 -52.91 -41.98 -13.06
CA PHE A 722 -54.09 -41.20 -12.69
C PHE A 722 -55.36 -41.84 -13.27
N PHE A 723 -56.51 -41.55 -12.70
CA PHE A 723 -57.78 -41.97 -13.27
C PHE A 723 -58.23 -41.02 -14.37
N ASN A 724 -58.37 -41.51 -15.59
CA ASN A 724 -58.91 -40.70 -16.68
C ASN A 724 -60.44 -40.65 -16.57
N ALA A 725 -60.96 -39.56 -16.01
CA ALA A 725 -62.41 -39.38 -15.79
C ALA A 725 -63.22 -39.41 -17.09
N ALA A 726 -62.65 -38.96 -18.22
CA ALA A 726 -63.31 -38.97 -19.52
C ALA A 726 -63.41 -40.39 -20.11
N LEU A 727 -62.42 -41.25 -19.83
CA LEU A 727 -62.34 -42.61 -20.36
C LEU A 727 -62.67 -43.70 -19.33
N LEU A 728 -62.99 -43.33 -18.09
CA LEU A 728 -63.35 -44.20 -16.97
C LEU A 728 -62.39 -45.38 -16.73
N HIS A 729 -61.08 -45.16 -16.88
CA HIS A 729 -60.04 -46.14 -16.58
C HIS A 729 -58.75 -45.47 -16.09
N ASP A 730 -57.89 -46.24 -15.42
CA ASP A 730 -56.56 -45.78 -15.00
C ASP A 730 -55.66 -45.63 -16.24
N ASP A 731 -55.02 -44.47 -16.37
CA ASP A 731 -54.08 -44.12 -17.42
C ASP A 731 -52.73 -43.73 -16.81
N SER A 732 -51.69 -43.61 -17.64
CA SER A 732 -50.38 -43.15 -17.17
C SER A 732 -49.60 -42.33 -18.18
N LEU A 733 -48.88 -41.34 -17.66
CA LEU A 733 -48.00 -40.46 -18.44
C LEU A 733 -46.59 -40.52 -17.87
N VAL A 734 -45.59 -40.48 -18.76
CA VAL A 734 -44.19 -40.39 -18.35
C VAL A 734 -43.74 -38.93 -18.44
N TRP A 735 -43.32 -38.36 -17.33
CA TRP A 735 -42.89 -36.97 -17.20
C TRP A 735 -41.39 -36.87 -16.95
N MET A 736 -40.77 -35.77 -17.39
CA MET A 736 -39.48 -35.37 -16.83
C MET A 736 -39.66 -35.01 -15.34
N ALA A 737 -38.80 -35.57 -14.48
CA ALA A 737 -38.76 -35.30 -13.05
C ALA A 737 -37.91 -34.06 -12.69
N GLU A 738 -37.23 -33.45 -13.66
CA GLU A 738 -36.58 -32.14 -13.53
C GLU A 738 -36.93 -31.19 -14.68
N ASN A 739 -36.70 -29.90 -14.49
CA ASN A 739 -36.95 -28.87 -15.51
C ASN A 739 -35.94 -29.03 -16.67
N LEU A 740 -36.38 -28.78 -17.90
CA LEU A 740 -35.52 -28.82 -19.07
C LEU A 740 -34.39 -27.78 -18.98
N ASN A 741 -33.15 -28.18 -19.25
CA ASN A 741 -31.95 -27.34 -19.21
C ASN A 741 -31.24 -27.21 -20.58
N TYR A 742 -31.99 -27.37 -21.68
CA TYR A 742 -31.47 -27.26 -23.03
C TYR A 742 -31.26 -25.78 -23.45
N GLU A 743 -30.04 -25.40 -23.82
CA GLU A 743 -29.78 -24.06 -24.36
C GLU A 743 -30.03 -24.00 -25.88
N PRO A 744 -31.01 -23.21 -26.35
CA PRO A 744 -31.29 -23.07 -27.78
C PRO A 744 -30.12 -22.41 -28.51
N LYS A 745 -29.67 -22.99 -29.64
CA LYS A 745 -28.56 -22.41 -30.43
C LYS A 745 -29.08 -21.35 -31.40
N PRO A 746 -28.30 -20.28 -31.71
CA PRO A 746 -28.73 -19.21 -32.63
C PRO A 746 -29.11 -19.67 -34.05
N THR A 747 -28.62 -20.85 -34.48
CA THR A 747 -28.93 -21.46 -35.78
C THR A 747 -30.28 -22.19 -35.84
N ASP A 748 -30.92 -22.40 -34.68
CA ASP A 748 -32.23 -23.03 -34.55
C ASP A 748 -33.31 -21.95 -34.73
N LYS A 749 -33.60 -21.58 -35.99
CA LYS A 749 -34.67 -20.64 -36.41
C LYS A 749 -35.07 -19.65 -35.30
N ALA A 750 -34.11 -18.78 -34.98
CA ALA A 750 -34.03 -17.92 -33.81
C ALA A 750 -35.35 -17.37 -33.28
N TYR A 751 -35.85 -17.79 -32.11
CA TYR A 751 -36.83 -17.02 -31.32
C TYR A 751 -36.96 -17.29 -29.81
N GLY A 752 -36.33 -18.32 -29.24
CA GLY A 752 -36.45 -18.58 -27.80
C GLY A 752 -35.45 -17.82 -26.96
N GLN A 753 -35.88 -16.75 -26.30
CA GLN A 753 -35.10 -16.24 -25.16
C GLN A 753 -35.20 -17.28 -24.04
N SER A 754 -34.05 -17.75 -23.57
CA SER A 754 -33.93 -18.64 -22.42
C SER A 754 -32.92 -18.07 -21.44
N TRP A 755 -33.12 -18.30 -20.16
CA TRP A 755 -32.29 -17.75 -19.11
C TRP A 755 -32.10 -18.74 -17.97
N CYS A 756 -30.97 -18.61 -17.30
CA CYS A 756 -30.81 -19.11 -15.95
C CYS A 756 -31.35 -18.09 -14.96
N TYR A 757 -31.93 -18.55 -13.86
CA TYR A 757 -32.42 -17.62 -12.84
C TYR A 757 -31.29 -16.67 -12.42
N GLY A 758 -31.54 -15.37 -12.37
CA GLY A 758 -30.52 -14.36 -12.03
C GLY A 758 -29.42 -14.17 -13.08
N ASP A 759 -29.59 -14.72 -14.30
CA ASP A 759 -28.54 -14.79 -15.32
C ASP A 759 -27.26 -15.51 -14.85
N LEU A 760 -27.40 -16.46 -13.92
CA LEU A 760 -26.31 -17.26 -13.37
C LEU A 760 -26.40 -18.70 -13.86
N ASP A 761 -25.44 -19.13 -14.68
CA ASP A 761 -25.41 -20.48 -15.28
C ASP A 761 -25.48 -21.59 -14.22
N TYR A 762 -24.92 -21.35 -13.03
CA TYR A 762 -25.06 -22.21 -11.85
C TYR A 762 -26.51 -22.59 -11.53
N ASN A 763 -27.42 -21.63 -11.62
CA ASN A 763 -28.82 -21.82 -11.24
C ASN A 763 -29.55 -22.73 -12.22
N CYS A 764 -29.12 -22.78 -13.48
CA CYS A 764 -29.65 -23.71 -14.48
C CYS A 764 -29.32 -25.17 -14.15
N GLU A 765 -28.12 -25.44 -13.64
CA GLU A 765 -27.74 -26.80 -13.25
C GLU A 765 -28.62 -27.33 -12.11
N ILE A 766 -29.00 -26.45 -11.17
CA ILE A 766 -29.87 -26.79 -10.04
C ILE A 766 -31.35 -26.87 -10.45
N ALA A 767 -31.88 -25.81 -11.06
CA ALA A 767 -33.31 -25.59 -11.23
C ALA A 767 -33.81 -25.68 -12.67
N GLY A 768 -32.93 -25.93 -13.64
CA GLY A 768 -33.23 -25.89 -15.07
C GLY A 768 -33.39 -24.48 -15.63
N ARG A 769 -33.63 -24.39 -16.93
CA ARG A 769 -33.77 -23.12 -17.67
C ARG A 769 -35.19 -22.59 -17.61
N LEU A 770 -35.28 -21.27 -17.65
CA LEU A 770 -36.51 -20.54 -17.92
C LEU A 770 -36.54 -20.17 -19.40
N TYR A 771 -37.68 -20.38 -20.05
CA TYR A 771 -37.89 -20.08 -21.45
C TYR A 771 -39.02 -19.07 -21.58
N SER A 772 -38.94 -18.19 -22.57
CA SER A 772 -40.13 -17.54 -23.12
C SER A 772 -41.09 -18.57 -23.70
N TRP A 773 -42.39 -18.25 -23.82
CA TRP A 773 -43.36 -19.21 -24.38
C TRP A 773 -43.02 -19.60 -25.81
N VAL A 774 -42.66 -18.64 -26.68
CA VAL A 774 -42.24 -18.96 -28.05
C VAL A 774 -40.94 -19.78 -28.08
N GLY A 775 -40.08 -19.63 -27.07
CA GLY A 775 -38.89 -20.46 -26.89
C GLY A 775 -39.24 -21.88 -26.49
N ALA A 776 -40.15 -22.06 -25.53
CA ALA A 776 -40.68 -23.36 -25.13
C ALA A 776 -41.40 -24.06 -26.29
N MET A 777 -42.14 -23.32 -27.11
CA MET A 777 -42.86 -23.85 -28.26
C MET A 777 -41.99 -24.00 -29.52
N ASN A 778 -40.75 -23.50 -29.50
CA ASN A 778 -39.83 -23.48 -30.63
C ASN A 778 -40.47 -22.87 -31.90
N MET A 779 -41.07 -21.68 -31.74
CA MET A 779 -41.90 -21.01 -32.75
C MET A 779 -41.40 -19.60 -33.09
N ASP A 780 -41.96 -19.00 -34.14
CA ASP A 780 -41.61 -17.65 -34.60
C ASP A 780 -41.93 -16.53 -33.59
N ALA A 781 -41.09 -15.50 -33.38
CA ALA A 781 -41.38 -14.43 -32.41
C ALA A 781 -42.63 -13.64 -32.74
N LYS A 782 -43.13 -13.67 -33.98
CA LYS A 782 -44.44 -13.07 -34.27
C LYS A 782 -45.53 -13.61 -33.33
N TYR A 783 -45.39 -14.85 -32.84
CA TYR A 783 -46.32 -15.49 -31.93
C TYR A 783 -46.22 -15.00 -30.48
N PHE A 784 -45.29 -14.11 -30.14
CA PHE A 784 -45.35 -13.35 -28.90
C PHE A 784 -46.62 -12.50 -28.81
N GLU A 785 -47.12 -12.02 -29.94
CA GLU A 785 -48.24 -11.06 -30.00
C GLU A 785 -49.46 -11.63 -30.74
N THR A 786 -49.36 -12.86 -31.25
CA THR A 786 -50.44 -13.49 -32.02
C THR A 786 -50.74 -14.90 -31.52
N GLU A 787 -52.01 -15.24 -31.54
CA GLU A 787 -52.49 -16.59 -31.23
C GLU A 787 -52.00 -17.62 -32.27
N VAL A 788 -51.69 -18.81 -31.79
CA VAL A 788 -51.48 -20.00 -32.61
C VAL A 788 -52.78 -20.81 -32.64
N THR A 789 -53.44 -20.85 -33.79
CA THR A 789 -54.77 -21.49 -33.95
C THR A 789 -54.72 -22.93 -34.44
N GLU A 790 -53.53 -23.50 -34.65
CA GLU A 790 -53.37 -24.92 -35.00
C GLU A 790 -53.49 -25.82 -33.76
N ASN A 791 -53.76 -27.11 -33.94
CA ASN A 791 -53.87 -28.03 -32.80
C ASN A 791 -52.48 -28.23 -32.17
N LEU A 792 -52.33 -27.85 -30.90
CA LEU A 792 -51.10 -27.95 -30.11
C LEU A 792 -51.14 -29.03 -29.03
N GLU A 793 -52.15 -29.90 -29.00
CA GLU A 793 -52.33 -30.98 -28.00
C GLU A 793 -51.11 -31.90 -27.90
N SER A 794 -50.37 -32.12 -28.99
CA SER A 794 -49.18 -32.99 -29.01
C SER A 794 -47.95 -32.27 -29.59
N HIS A 795 -47.82 -30.96 -29.34
CA HIS A 795 -46.73 -30.17 -29.90
C HIS A 795 -45.40 -30.45 -29.20
N GLN A 796 -44.38 -30.87 -29.97
CA GLN A 796 -43.05 -31.17 -29.43
C GLN A 796 -42.40 -29.96 -28.75
N GLY A 797 -42.51 -28.78 -29.35
CA GLY A 797 -41.83 -27.58 -28.86
C GLY A 797 -40.32 -27.75 -28.78
N ILE A 798 -39.72 -27.27 -27.69
CA ILE A 798 -38.29 -27.38 -27.39
C ILE A 798 -37.94 -28.74 -26.75
N CYS A 799 -38.92 -29.60 -26.49
CA CYS A 799 -38.66 -30.92 -25.93
C CYS A 799 -37.90 -31.83 -26.92
N PRO A 800 -37.16 -32.83 -26.42
CA PRO A 800 -36.49 -33.82 -27.26
C PRO A 800 -37.48 -34.61 -28.12
N ASP A 801 -37.00 -35.23 -29.19
CA ASP A 801 -37.84 -36.05 -30.07
C ASP A 801 -38.61 -37.14 -29.29
N GLY A 802 -39.92 -37.21 -29.53
CA GLY A 802 -40.82 -38.13 -28.83
C GLY A 802 -41.35 -37.62 -27.48
N TRP A 803 -40.97 -36.42 -27.07
CA TRP A 803 -41.50 -35.69 -25.92
C TRP A 803 -42.23 -34.43 -26.37
N VAL A 804 -43.23 -34.00 -25.63
CA VAL A 804 -44.06 -32.83 -25.96
C VAL A 804 -44.16 -31.86 -24.78
N ILE A 805 -44.45 -30.60 -25.08
CA ILE A 805 -44.87 -29.61 -24.08
C ILE A 805 -46.28 -30.01 -23.61
N PRO A 806 -46.59 -29.97 -22.31
CA PRO A 806 -47.88 -30.42 -21.82
C PRO A 806 -49.00 -29.48 -22.28
N HIS A 807 -50.04 -30.05 -22.87
CA HIS A 807 -51.36 -29.44 -23.01
C HIS A 807 -52.13 -29.55 -21.67
N ASP A 808 -53.12 -28.69 -21.44
CA ASP A 808 -53.93 -28.64 -20.20
C ASP A 808 -54.56 -30.00 -19.85
N GLY A 809 -55.02 -30.76 -20.84
CA GLY A 809 -55.62 -32.08 -20.67
C GLY A 809 -54.67 -33.13 -20.07
N TYR A 810 -53.36 -32.92 -20.12
CA TYR A 810 -52.39 -33.80 -19.41
C TYR A 810 -52.24 -33.43 -17.94
N LEU A 811 -52.69 -32.24 -17.53
CA LEU A 811 -52.73 -31.82 -16.13
C LEU A 811 -53.82 -32.54 -15.34
N ALA A 812 -54.73 -33.26 -16.02
CA ALA A 812 -55.65 -34.21 -15.38
C ALA A 812 -54.91 -35.25 -14.52
N ALA A 813 -53.64 -35.54 -14.82
CA ALA A 813 -52.77 -36.36 -13.98
C ALA A 813 -52.52 -35.80 -12.57
N PHE A 814 -52.87 -34.54 -12.34
CA PHE A 814 -52.70 -33.81 -11.08
C PHE A 814 -54.03 -33.43 -10.41
N GLU A 815 -55.19 -33.75 -10.99
CA GLU A 815 -56.51 -33.42 -10.40
C GLU A 815 -56.77 -34.15 -9.07
N GLU A 816 -56.07 -35.25 -8.79
CA GLU A 816 -56.22 -36.07 -7.58
C GLU A 816 -55.28 -35.67 -6.43
N ILE A 817 -54.45 -34.64 -6.60
CA ILE A 817 -53.52 -34.20 -5.55
C ILE A 817 -54.25 -33.38 -4.47
N SER A 818 -53.70 -33.37 -3.26
CA SER A 818 -54.25 -32.53 -2.19
C SER A 818 -54.22 -31.05 -2.56
N GLU A 819 -55.10 -30.23 -1.96
CA GLU A 819 -55.12 -28.78 -2.20
C GLU A 819 -53.75 -28.12 -2.02
N ASN A 820 -52.89 -28.66 -1.14
CA ASN A 820 -51.55 -28.13 -0.88
C ASN A 820 -50.49 -28.62 -1.89
N GLY A 821 -50.77 -29.63 -2.71
CA GLY A 821 -49.88 -30.18 -3.73
C GLY A 821 -48.58 -30.79 -3.22
N GLY A 822 -48.50 -31.23 -1.96
CA GLY A 822 -47.32 -31.82 -1.36
C GLY A 822 -46.77 -33.02 -2.15
N GLU A 823 -47.64 -33.74 -2.85
CA GLU A 823 -47.37 -34.96 -3.61
C GLU A 823 -46.46 -34.75 -4.82
N ILE A 824 -46.49 -33.56 -5.41
CA ILE A 824 -45.72 -33.21 -6.62
C ILE A 824 -44.54 -32.27 -6.33
N LYS A 825 -44.47 -31.70 -5.13
CA LYS A 825 -43.41 -30.79 -4.70
C LYS A 825 -42.13 -31.54 -4.40
N THR A 826 -40.97 -30.97 -4.77
CA THR A 826 -39.67 -31.55 -4.40
C THR A 826 -39.54 -31.73 -2.89
N ASN A 827 -39.05 -32.87 -2.41
CA ASN A 827 -38.93 -33.16 -0.96
C ASN A 827 -37.64 -32.58 -0.35
N PHE A 828 -37.12 -31.52 -0.96
CA PHE A 828 -35.88 -30.88 -0.55
C PHE A 828 -36.09 -30.02 0.71
N THR A 829 -35.23 -30.18 1.71
CA THR A 829 -35.32 -29.47 3.00
C THR A 829 -35.29 -27.95 2.82
N GLY A 830 -36.41 -27.29 3.08
CA GLY A 830 -36.52 -25.82 2.98
C GLY A 830 -36.84 -25.28 1.58
N ALA A 831 -37.14 -26.14 0.59
CA ALA A 831 -37.70 -25.71 -0.70
C ALA A 831 -39.20 -25.41 -0.62
N TRP A 832 -39.93 -26.16 0.20
CA TRP A 832 -41.38 -26.02 0.38
C TRP A 832 -41.75 -26.18 1.85
N LYS A 833 -42.82 -25.51 2.30
CA LYS A 833 -43.37 -25.73 3.66
C LYS A 833 -44.01 -27.11 3.84
N THR A 834 -44.60 -27.64 2.76
CA THR A 834 -45.24 -28.96 2.71
C THR A 834 -44.81 -29.66 1.44
N ALA A 835 -44.11 -30.79 1.58
CA ALA A 835 -43.71 -31.63 0.47
C ALA A 835 -43.56 -33.07 0.97
N ASP A 836 -44.04 -34.03 0.17
CA ASP A 836 -43.74 -35.45 0.34
C ASP A 836 -43.23 -36.10 -0.95
N ASN A 837 -43.44 -35.44 -2.09
CA ASN A 837 -43.00 -35.86 -3.42
C ASN A 837 -43.41 -37.31 -3.76
N SER A 838 -44.52 -37.79 -3.23
CA SER A 838 -44.98 -39.17 -3.41
C SER A 838 -45.21 -39.54 -4.88
N TYR A 839 -45.46 -38.58 -5.76
CA TYR A 839 -45.64 -38.80 -7.19
C TYR A 839 -44.34 -38.72 -7.98
N GLY A 840 -43.25 -38.22 -7.38
CA GLY A 840 -41.92 -38.12 -8.00
C GLY A 840 -41.80 -37.08 -9.10
N PHE A 841 -42.79 -36.21 -9.25
CA PHE A 841 -42.75 -35.10 -10.20
C PHE A 841 -41.66 -34.08 -9.84
N SER A 842 -41.35 -33.91 -8.54
CA SER A 842 -40.26 -33.05 -8.08
C SER A 842 -40.35 -31.61 -8.59
N ALA A 843 -41.47 -30.93 -8.39
CA ALA A 843 -41.61 -29.51 -8.73
C ALA A 843 -40.56 -28.68 -7.96
N ILE A 844 -39.59 -28.15 -8.71
CA ILE A 844 -38.50 -27.33 -8.20
C ILE A 844 -39.00 -25.90 -8.16
N PRO A 845 -38.95 -25.17 -7.03
CA PRO A 845 -39.42 -23.79 -6.96
C PRO A 845 -38.44 -22.84 -7.68
N SER A 846 -38.40 -22.93 -9.01
CA SER A 846 -37.48 -22.22 -9.90
C SER A 846 -37.77 -20.73 -10.02
N GLY A 847 -38.93 -20.28 -9.50
CA GLY A 847 -39.44 -18.94 -9.76
C GLY A 847 -39.72 -18.72 -11.24
N TYR A 848 -39.80 -17.44 -11.63
CA TYR A 848 -39.95 -17.02 -13.02
C TYR A 848 -39.15 -15.73 -13.28
N ARG A 849 -39.03 -15.38 -14.57
CA ARG A 849 -38.48 -14.11 -15.03
C ARG A 849 -39.62 -13.22 -15.52
N SER A 850 -39.68 -11.98 -15.05
CA SER A 850 -40.71 -11.02 -15.46
C SER A 850 -40.54 -10.59 -16.93
N ALA A 851 -41.67 -10.36 -17.61
CA ALA A 851 -41.69 -9.83 -18.98
C ALA A 851 -41.15 -8.39 -19.05
N SER A 852 -41.42 -7.58 -18.01
CA SER A 852 -41.05 -6.17 -17.93
C SER A 852 -39.77 -5.97 -17.12
N GLY A 853 -38.66 -5.67 -17.79
CA GLY A 853 -37.37 -5.37 -17.12
C GLY A 853 -36.51 -6.59 -16.82
N GLY A 854 -37.04 -7.80 -16.98
CA GLY A 854 -36.25 -9.03 -16.92
C GLY A 854 -35.80 -9.43 -15.52
N THR A 855 -36.49 -8.94 -14.49
CA THR A 855 -36.21 -9.28 -13.09
C THR A 855 -36.62 -10.71 -12.78
N TYR A 856 -35.90 -11.35 -11.87
CA TYR A 856 -36.18 -12.71 -11.40
C TYR A 856 -36.90 -12.65 -10.06
N SER A 857 -37.90 -13.51 -9.85
CA SER A 857 -38.73 -13.48 -8.63
C SER A 857 -39.21 -14.86 -8.22
N ASP A 858 -39.58 -14.99 -6.95
CA ASP A 858 -40.27 -16.13 -6.36
C ASP A 858 -39.54 -17.48 -6.42
N ALA A 859 -38.22 -17.47 -6.62
CA ALA A 859 -37.39 -18.65 -6.37
C ALA A 859 -37.53 -19.08 -4.90
N GLY A 860 -37.73 -20.37 -4.69
CA GLY A 860 -37.98 -20.94 -3.36
C GLY A 860 -39.42 -20.91 -2.87
N SER A 861 -40.34 -20.29 -3.61
CA SER A 861 -41.76 -20.22 -3.21
C SER A 861 -42.73 -20.61 -4.33
N THR A 862 -42.29 -20.57 -5.59
CA THR A 862 -43.13 -20.81 -6.76
C THR A 862 -42.43 -21.68 -7.81
N PHE A 863 -43.15 -22.65 -8.35
CA PHE A 863 -42.81 -23.38 -9.57
C PHE A 863 -43.82 -23.02 -10.65
N THR A 864 -43.33 -22.54 -11.79
CA THR A 864 -44.15 -22.13 -12.94
C THR A 864 -43.63 -22.84 -14.18
N MET A 865 -44.52 -23.55 -14.88
CA MET A 865 -44.19 -24.20 -16.16
C MET A 865 -45.17 -23.85 -17.27
N TRP A 866 -44.67 -23.80 -18.50
CA TRP A 866 -45.50 -23.55 -19.68
C TRP A 866 -46.41 -24.72 -20.05
N THR A 867 -47.62 -24.40 -20.51
CA THR A 867 -48.47 -25.30 -21.29
C THR A 867 -48.52 -24.85 -22.76
N THR A 868 -49.14 -25.65 -23.62
CA THR A 868 -49.31 -25.31 -25.03
C THR A 868 -50.47 -24.35 -25.31
N LEU A 869 -51.34 -24.09 -24.33
CA LEU A 869 -52.48 -23.19 -24.49
C LEU A 869 -52.03 -21.72 -24.59
N ASN A 870 -52.68 -20.98 -25.49
CA ASN A 870 -52.35 -19.58 -25.73
C ASN A 870 -53.52 -18.79 -26.27
N GLU A 871 -53.53 -17.49 -25.96
CA GLU A 871 -54.46 -16.51 -26.52
C GLU A 871 -53.70 -15.20 -26.79
N MET A 872 -53.72 -14.71 -28.03
CA MET A 872 -53.11 -13.43 -28.40
C MET A 872 -51.66 -13.27 -27.87
N ALA A 873 -51.43 -12.40 -26.88
CA ALA A 873 -50.12 -12.11 -26.28
C ALA A 873 -49.85 -12.89 -24.97
N GLU A 874 -50.77 -13.76 -24.57
CA GLU A 874 -50.77 -14.51 -23.33
C GLU A 874 -50.74 -16.01 -23.60
N ALA A 875 -50.17 -16.74 -22.66
CA ALA A 875 -50.14 -18.19 -22.68
C ALA A 875 -50.31 -18.73 -21.27
N GLU A 876 -50.84 -19.94 -21.19
CA GLU A 876 -51.18 -20.57 -19.92
C GLU A 876 -49.93 -21.17 -19.26
N THR A 877 -49.89 -21.04 -17.94
CA THR A 877 -48.90 -21.68 -17.07
C THR A 877 -49.55 -22.52 -15.99
N PHE A 878 -48.96 -23.67 -15.70
CA PHE A 878 -49.25 -24.45 -14.50
C PHE A 878 -48.37 -23.95 -13.35
N ASN A 879 -48.99 -23.64 -12.21
CA ASN A 879 -48.32 -22.97 -11.09
C ASN A 879 -48.49 -23.72 -9.78
N VAL A 880 -47.38 -24.02 -9.11
CA VAL A 880 -47.36 -24.60 -7.77
C VAL A 880 -46.79 -23.55 -6.82
N TYR A 881 -47.53 -23.27 -5.74
CA TYR A 881 -47.15 -22.37 -4.68
C TYR A 881 -47.01 -23.12 -3.36
N ASP A 882 -46.40 -22.46 -2.39
CA ASP A 882 -46.12 -23.00 -1.05
C ASP A 882 -47.33 -23.65 -0.36
N ALA A 883 -48.51 -23.04 -0.49
CA ALA A 883 -49.74 -23.48 0.17
C ALA A 883 -50.81 -24.06 -0.77
N LYS A 884 -50.61 -24.01 -2.09
CA LYS A 884 -51.63 -24.44 -3.06
C LYS A 884 -51.07 -24.79 -4.43
N VAL A 885 -51.85 -25.51 -5.22
CA VAL A 885 -51.64 -25.68 -6.66
C VAL A 885 -52.70 -24.89 -7.41
N ASN A 886 -52.30 -24.11 -8.41
CA ASN A 886 -53.21 -23.51 -9.38
C ASN A 886 -52.96 -24.17 -10.73
N GLU A 887 -53.99 -24.82 -11.27
CA GLU A 887 -53.87 -25.62 -12.48
C GLU A 887 -53.56 -24.78 -13.74
N ALA A 888 -54.04 -23.53 -13.83
CA ALA A 888 -53.85 -22.69 -15.02
C ALA A 888 -53.92 -21.19 -14.71
N ILE A 889 -52.94 -20.42 -15.18
CA ILE A 889 -52.95 -18.95 -15.20
C ILE A 889 -52.39 -18.45 -16.53
N ASP A 890 -53.15 -17.59 -17.21
CA ASP A 890 -52.68 -16.87 -18.40
C ASP A 890 -51.74 -15.73 -18.02
N VAL A 891 -50.57 -15.74 -18.63
CA VAL A 891 -49.50 -14.77 -18.40
C VAL A 891 -48.85 -14.37 -19.72
N SER A 892 -48.18 -13.22 -19.76
CA SER A 892 -47.52 -12.75 -20.97
C SER A 892 -46.54 -13.79 -21.52
N LYS A 893 -46.58 -14.05 -22.83
CA LYS A 893 -45.64 -14.96 -23.53
C LYS A 893 -44.16 -14.57 -23.39
N HIS A 894 -43.89 -13.36 -22.93
CA HIS A 894 -42.55 -12.80 -22.68
C HIS A 894 -41.97 -13.17 -21.31
N ILE A 895 -42.74 -13.72 -20.37
CA ILE A 895 -42.16 -14.17 -19.09
C ILE A 895 -41.20 -15.35 -19.33
N GLY A 896 -40.25 -15.58 -18.43
CA GLY A 896 -39.45 -16.80 -18.41
C GLY A 896 -40.04 -17.80 -17.42
N ALA A 897 -40.51 -18.95 -17.91
CA ALA A 897 -41.00 -20.06 -17.08
C ALA A 897 -40.33 -21.39 -17.45
N ALA A 898 -40.37 -22.35 -16.53
CA ALA A 898 -39.75 -23.66 -16.75
C ALA A 898 -40.49 -24.47 -17.83
N VAL A 899 -39.81 -25.48 -18.37
CA VAL A 899 -40.42 -26.48 -19.26
C VAL A 899 -40.28 -27.86 -18.63
N ARG A 900 -41.39 -28.60 -18.57
CA ARG A 900 -41.44 -30.00 -18.16
C ARG A 900 -42.04 -30.83 -19.29
N CYS A 901 -41.21 -31.62 -19.95
CA CYS A 901 -41.68 -32.41 -21.08
C CYS A 901 -42.42 -33.66 -20.59
N VAL A 902 -43.47 -34.03 -21.32
CA VAL A 902 -44.25 -35.27 -21.12
C VAL A 902 -44.11 -36.15 -22.36
N LYS A 903 -44.02 -37.46 -22.15
CA LYS A 903 -43.97 -38.45 -23.22
C LYS A 903 -45.33 -39.09 -23.36
N LEU A 904 -45.90 -38.97 -24.56
CA LEU A 904 -47.21 -39.54 -24.87
C LEU A 904 -47.14 -41.07 -24.96
N PRO A 905 -48.21 -41.79 -24.57
CA PRO A 905 -48.31 -43.22 -24.80
C PRO A 905 -48.17 -43.51 -26.29
N THR A 906 -47.30 -44.46 -26.66
CA THR A 906 -47.28 -44.95 -28.05
C THR A 906 -48.63 -45.59 -28.37
N PRO A 907 -49.27 -45.25 -29.51
CA PRO A 907 -50.57 -45.77 -29.91
C PRO A 907 -50.67 -47.31 -29.94
#